data_AF-A0A418BCV8-F1
#
_entry.id   AF-A0A418BCV8-F1
#
_cell.length_a   1.000
_cell.length_b   1.000
_cell.length_c   1.000
_cell.angle_alpha   90.00
_cell.angle_beta   90.00
_cell.angle_gamma   90.00
#
_symmetry.space_group_name_H-M   'P 1'
#
loop_
_entity.id
_entity.type
_entity.pdbx_description
1 polymer ?
#
loop_
_entity_poly.entity_id
_entity_poly.type
_entity_poly.pdbx_seq_one_letter_code
_entity_poly.pdbx_strand_id
1 'polypeptide(L)'
;MVPPIRRELTEEDKLFQAVMDRNVDALNAILKAGKVNVNAMKPVDMIQSTVLYVAALYPCIAIVQSLLAVPTIDVNLPNRIHKNATTPLMRSIEKGHLDTADVLIGRHDTMCNAVTDVRPTIVVDMSLASYNRAAIVPKLWPRLSPALRAKCMSEALKAKSFEVVAALIEVGCKFEVTYNNSVRPDALLIAAVAKHVTIQGLVGLLLQDLPFLVVDDDDDIIADNPEYMGSWSAFVLPGLRVSDDVRKEVVIDTLLSHAMFHRVPRQILLEQFVYAKDIHGRTAFDTTETSVKEHLQRLFFFMQRYEFVPGPAAHVSATSVVRLAYDHGICHQVFHELADQLNVCLTLKQFRQAPPVLDDASLVDKWDAHFEYFAKDFPGYMTEAEFKKFCDMQYGRKIQVALKFMRREEDYTKEVEVRRLISTRGHVSKYMLNMLPSPSPDEFERAVGSLSVNNDQLSLADFKHVLVLPAADRSLEDIFFKERPSANLIRFLLEEAAHALRLLHSWDIMHGDVKKLNFVRVKHQLKLIDLDAATVMNTLMGSKFSSGVLPPEMFHHLETDDERSQYMAYWADDIRIRDKLRPRSNIVVKCFRQDGDYNQDAAALLPYAPVVASPEIDIWALGVMMFQLWSGEELVATDINEDVTSGQIQLAKFWTPELLKARIRLHIDDEDQLDLLSHVLAVDPKDRWSLESILQHPYFNP
;
A
#
# COMPACT_ATOMS: atom_id res chain seq x y z
N MET A 1 70.19 60.12 -6.82
CA MET A 1 69.09 59.29 -7.34
C MET A 1 69.69 58.26 -8.28
N VAL A 2 69.77 57.00 -7.84
CA VAL A 2 70.15 55.86 -8.70
C VAL A 2 68.87 55.41 -9.43
N PRO A 3 68.88 55.17 -10.75
CA PRO A 3 67.68 54.73 -11.46
C PRO A 3 67.35 53.28 -11.09
N PRO A 4 66.07 52.89 -11.06
CA PRO A 4 65.70 51.51 -10.74
C PRO A 4 66.19 50.59 -11.86
N ILE A 5 67.04 49.63 -11.50
CA ILE A 5 67.46 48.53 -12.37
C ILE A 5 66.21 47.70 -12.69
N ARG A 6 65.69 47.81 -13.92
CA ARG A 6 64.70 46.85 -14.42
C ARG A 6 65.40 45.51 -14.61
N ARG A 7 65.24 44.61 -13.65
CA ARG A 7 65.67 43.21 -13.76
C ARG A 7 64.86 42.56 -14.89
N GLU A 8 65.52 42.04 -15.92
CA GLU A 8 64.84 41.21 -16.93
C GLU A 8 64.23 39.98 -16.22
N LEU A 9 62.92 39.78 -16.40
CA LEU A 9 62.20 38.64 -15.83
C LEU A 9 62.67 37.36 -16.51
N THR A 10 63.06 36.35 -15.73
CA THR A 10 63.37 35.02 -16.28
C THR A 10 62.12 34.37 -16.87
N GLU A 11 62.27 33.34 -17.72
CA GLU A 11 61.10 32.62 -18.26
C GLU A 11 60.26 31.98 -17.14
N GLU A 12 60.88 31.56 -16.03
CA GLU A 12 60.17 31.14 -14.82
C GLU A 12 59.42 32.32 -14.16
N ASP A 13 60.00 33.52 -14.11
CA ASP A 13 59.30 34.68 -13.55
C ASP A 13 58.06 35.03 -14.38
N LYS A 14 58.14 34.92 -15.70
CA LYS A 14 56.99 35.07 -16.61
C LYS A 14 55.95 33.97 -16.40
N LEU A 15 56.38 32.72 -16.19
CA LEU A 15 55.49 31.60 -15.91
C LEU A 15 54.72 31.80 -14.59
N PHE A 16 55.41 32.20 -13.52
CA PHE A 16 54.77 32.50 -12.23
C PHE A 16 53.83 33.70 -12.35
N GLN A 17 54.22 34.76 -13.06
CA GLN A 17 53.38 35.93 -13.30
C GLN A 17 52.10 35.57 -14.07
N ALA A 18 52.20 34.75 -15.12
CA ALA A 18 51.03 34.28 -15.88
C ALA A 18 50.04 33.50 -14.98
N VAL A 19 50.54 32.68 -14.06
CA VAL A 19 49.70 31.96 -13.09
C VAL A 19 49.06 32.90 -12.06
N MET A 20 49.81 33.86 -11.51
CA MET A 20 49.27 34.86 -10.56
C MET A 20 48.23 35.78 -11.20
N ASP A 21 48.44 36.16 -12.47
CA ASP A 21 47.49 36.97 -13.25
C ASP A 21 46.29 36.16 -13.75
N ARG A 22 46.35 34.84 -13.63
CA ARG A 22 45.38 33.86 -14.14
C ARG A 22 45.22 33.88 -15.67
N ASN A 23 46.31 34.18 -16.39
CA ASN A 23 46.33 34.28 -17.83
C ASN A 23 46.67 32.93 -18.48
N VAL A 24 45.63 32.16 -18.84
CA VAL A 24 45.74 30.82 -19.44
C VAL A 24 46.46 30.86 -20.79
N ASP A 25 46.22 31.87 -21.62
CA ASP A 25 46.83 31.99 -22.95
C ASP A 25 48.33 32.27 -22.86
N ALA A 26 48.73 33.20 -21.98
CA ALA A 26 50.13 33.47 -21.72
C ALA A 26 50.84 32.26 -21.13
N LEU A 27 50.20 31.56 -20.19
CA LEU A 27 50.70 30.30 -19.62
C LEU A 27 50.94 29.26 -20.74
N ASN A 28 49.94 29.00 -21.58
CA ASN A 28 50.04 28.01 -22.66
C ASN A 28 51.11 28.37 -23.69
N ALA A 29 51.26 29.65 -24.02
CA ALA A 29 52.33 30.12 -24.89
C ALA A 29 53.73 29.85 -24.30
N ILE A 30 53.90 30.10 -23.00
CA ILE A 30 55.17 29.86 -22.28
C ILE A 30 55.46 28.35 -22.19
N LEU A 31 54.47 27.53 -21.83
CA LEU A 31 54.61 26.08 -21.74
C LEU A 31 54.95 25.45 -23.10
N LYS A 32 54.29 25.91 -24.18
CA LYS A 32 54.54 25.43 -25.55
C LYS A 32 55.95 25.76 -26.05
N ALA A 33 56.55 26.85 -25.59
CA ALA A 33 57.93 27.20 -25.93
C ALA A 33 58.96 26.19 -25.35
N GLY A 34 58.60 25.43 -24.32
CA GLY A 34 59.38 24.30 -23.79
C GLY A 34 60.69 24.68 -23.08
N LYS A 35 60.95 25.97 -22.85
CA LYS A 35 62.21 26.49 -22.29
C LYS A 35 62.17 26.70 -20.78
N VAL A 36 61.07 26.40 -20.11
CA VAL A 36 60.84 26.71 -18.69
C VAL A 36 60.91 25.47 -17.81
N ASN A 37 61.56 25.58 -16.65
CA ASN A 37 61.49 24.54 -15.63
C ASN A 37 60.21 24.72 -14.79
N VAL A 38 59.18 23.91 -15.07
CA VAL A 38 57.90 23.94 -14.34
C VAL A 38 58.00 23.53 -12.87
N ASN A 39 59.09 22.91 -12.46
CA ASN A 39 59.36 22.52 -11.07
C ASN A 39 60.29 23.51 -10.35
N ALA A 40 60.65 24.64 -10.99
CA ALA A 40 61.45 25.67 -10.37
C ALA A 40 60.75 26.24 -9.13
N MET A 41 61.51 26.40 -8.05
CA MET A 41 61.02 27.04 -6.84
C MET A 41 61.37 28.52 -6.87
N LYS A 42 60.37 29.38 -6.70
CA LYS A 42 60.53 30.83 -6.63
C LYS A 42 59.91 31.34 -5.33
N PRO A 43 60.45 32.42 -4.75
CA PRO A 43 59.83 33.08 -3.62
C PRO A 43 58.54 33.77 -4.05
N VAL A 44 57.41 33.31 -3.53
CA VAL A 44 56.11 33.98 -3.63
C VAL A 44 55.66 34.25 -2.19
N ASP A 45 55.42 35.52 -1.85
CA ASP A 45 55.08 35.95 -0.49
C ASP A 45 56.00 35.41 0.60
N MET A 46 57.32 35.47 0.35
CA MET A 46 58.39 34.96 1.23
C MET A 46 58.44 33.43 1.39
N ILE A 47 57.63 32.69 0.63
CA ILE A 47 57.59 31.22 0.63
C ILE A 47 58.11 30.70 -0.70
N GLN A 48 59.13 29.84 -0.63
CA GLN A 48 59.65 29.15 -1.81
C GLN A 48 58.63 28.12 -2.30
N SER A 49 58.04 28.35 -3.47
CA SER A 49 56.91 27.56 -4.00
C SER A 49 57.13 27.19 -5.46
N THR A 50 56.56 26.07 -5.90
CA THR A 50 56.49 25.71 -7.33
C THR A 50 55.34 26.43 -8.01
N VAL A 51 55.36 26.51 -9.35
CA VAL A 51 54.26 27.13 -10.10
C VAL A 51 52.93 26.41 -9.87
N LEU A 52 52.95 25.09 -9.74
CA LEU A 52 51.76 24.28 -9.46
C LEU A 52 51.22 24.52 -8.05
N TYR A 53 52.10 24.72 -7.06
CA TYR A 53 51.68 25.14 -5.72
C TYR A 53 50.97 26.49 -5.77
N VAL A 54 51.51 27.45 -6.51
CA VAL A 54 50.90 28.79 -6.66
C VAL A 54 49.56 28.68 -7.39
N ALA A 55 49.45 27.85 -8.43
CA ALA A 55 48.19 27.59 -9.12
C ALA A 55 47.12 27.02 -8.17
N ALA A 56 47.51 26.15 -7.24
CA ALA A 56 46.62 25.59 -6.23
C ALA A 56 46.12 26.61 -5.17
N LEU A 57 46.63 27.85 -5.16
CA LEU A 57 46.11 28.93 -4.32
C LEU A 57 44.86 29.60 -4.92
N TYR A 58 44.61 29.40 -6.22
CA TYR A 58 43.56 30.10 -6.95
C TYR A 58 42.49 29.14 -7.48
N PRO A 59 41.22 29.57 -7.59
CA PRO A 59 40.14 28.76 -8.14
C PRO A 59 40.18 28.76 -9.67
N CYS A 60 41.29 28.30 -10.27
CA CYS A 60 41.49 28.28 -11.73
C CYS A 60 41.95 26.90 -12.21
N ILE A 61 40.97 26.02 -12.43
CA ILE A 61 41.20 24.65 -12.91
C ILE A 61 41.93 24.60 -14.26
N ALA A 62 41.68 25.55 -15.17
CA ALA A 62 42.29 25.58 -16.50
C ALA A 62 43.83 25.74 -16.43
N ILE A 63 44.33 26.55 -15.50
CA ILE A 63 45.77 26.72 -15.26
C ILE A 63 46.38 25.43 -14.73
N VAL A 64 45.72 24.82 -13.75
CA VAL A 64 46.17 23.56 -13.16
C VAL A 64 46.21 22.47 -14.23
N GLN A 65 45.17 22.31 -15.04
CA GLN A 65 45.14 21.34 -16.14
C GLN A 65 46.26 21.58 -17.16
N SER A 66 46.50 22.83 -17.53
CA SER A 66 47.57 23.21 -18.46
C SER A 66 48.96 22.86 -17.92
N LEU A 67 49.20 23.10 -16.63
CA LEU A 67 50.44 22.70 -15.94
C LEU A 67 50.57 21.18 -15.83
N LEU A 68 49.49 20.48 -15.51
CA LEU A 68 49.46 19.03 -15.35
C LEU A 68 49.64 18.27 -16.67
N ALA A 69 49.38 18.91 -17.81
CA ALA A 69 49.63 18.37 -19.14
C ALA A 69 51.14 18.29 -19.48
N VAL A 70 52.01 18.96 -18.73
CA VAL A 70 53.46 18.91 -18.92
C VAL A 70 54.01 17.61 -18.33
N PRO A 71 54.60 16.69 -19.12
CA PRO A 71 54.98 15.36 -18.64
C PRO A 71 55.99 15.34 -17.49
N THR A 72 56.84 16.38 -17.39
CA THR A 72 57.89 16.49 -16.37
C THR A 72 57.41 17.18 -15.08
N ILE A 73 56.15 17.58 -14.98
CA ILE A 73 55.61 18.24 -13.78
C ILE A 73 55.66 17.27 -12.58
N ASP A 74 56.21 17.73 -11.46
CA ASP A 74 56.14 16.99 -10.20
C ASP A 74 55.01 17.57 -9.34
N VAL A 75 53.93 16.80 -9.21
CA VAL A 75 52.71 17.19 -8.50
C VAL A 75 52.83 17.19 -6.98
N ASN A 76 53.93 16.63 -6.45
CA ASN A 76 54.10 16.39 -5.03
C ASN A 76 55.07 17.37 -4.36
N LEU A 77 55.77 18.22 -5.14
CA LEU A 77 56.74 19.16 -4.59
C LEU A 77 56.09 20.11 -3.57
N PRO A 78 56.45 20.02 -2.27
CA PRO A 78 55.89 20.90 -1.28
C PRO A 78 56.56 22.29 -1.36
N ASN A 79 55.90 23.29 -0.79
CA ASN A 79 56.58 24.55 -0.51
C ASN A 79 57.75 24.35 0.47
N ARG A 80 58.77 25.21 0.40
CA ARG A 80 59.90 25.21 1.33
C ARG A 80 59.69 26.30 2.37
N ILE A 81 59.28 25.89 3.56
CA ILE A 81 59.21 26.70 4.77
C ILE A 81 59.86 25.93 5.93
N HIS A 82 60.44 26.64 6.91
CA HIS A 82 61.17 26.02 8.03
C HIS A 82 60.29 25.12 8.93
N LYS A 83 58.96 25.26 8.86
CA LYS A 83 57.95 24.46 9.58
C LYS A 83 56.68 24.37 8.72
N ASN A 84 56.06 23.19 8.56
CA ASN A 84 54.77 22.94 7.87
C ASN A 84 54.78 22.90 6.33
N ALA A 85 55.76 22.27 5.69
CA ALA A 85 55.76 22.11 4.23
C ALA A 85 54.47 21.41 3.72
N THR A 86 53.76 22.00 2.76
CA THR A 86 52.48 21.49 2.21
C THR A 86 52.57 21.28 0.70
N THR A 87 51.97 20.21 0.18
CA THR A 87 51.88 19.92 -1.26
C THR A 87 50.80 20.77 -1.95
N PRO A 88 50.80 20.86 -3.30
CA PRO A 88 49.72 21.50 -4.06
C PRO A 88 48.35 20.92 -3.75
N LEU A 89 48.23 19.59 -3.59
CA LEU A 89 46.98 18.93 -3.20
C LEU A 89 46.47 19.44 -1.83
N MET A 90 47.33 19.42 -0.80
CA MET A 90 46.96 19.91 0.53
C MET A 90 46.48 21.36 0.48
N ARG A 91 47.17 22.20 -0.29
CA ARG A 91 46.84 23.63 -0.41
C ARG A 91 45.51 23.85 -1.12
N SER A 92 45.20 23.08 -2.17
CA SER A 92 43.92 23.18 -2.87
C SER A 92 42.73 22.83 -1.95
N ILE A 93 42.88 21.81 -1.09
CA ILE A 93 41.86 21.43 -0.09
C ILE A 93 41.72 22.52 0.98
N GLU A 94 42.83 23.02 1.53
CA GLU A 94 42.85 24.13 2.50
C GLU A 94 42.08 25.35 1.98
N LYS A 95 42.36 25.76 0.73
CA LYS A 95 41.72 26.91 0.08
C LYS A 95 40.29 26.65 -0.39
N GLY A 96 39.83 25.40 -0.40
CA GLY A 96 38.48 25.03 -0.84
C GLY A 96 38.32 24.96 -2.36
N HIS A 97 39.43 24.85 -3.10
CA HIS A 97 39.42 24.72 -4.55
C HIS A 97 39.22 23.25 -4.92
N LEU A 98 38.01 22.76 -4.71
CA LEU A 98 37.68 21.32 -4.77
C LEU A 98 37.87 20.73 -6.17
N ASP A 99 37.58 21.47 -7.23
CA ASP A 99 37.82 21.01 -8.61
C ASP A 99 39.33 20.79 -8.88
N THR A 100 40.17 21.71 -8.37
CA THR A 100 41.63 21.56 -8.42
C THR A 100 42.07 20.35 -7.61
N ALA A 101 41.50 20.12 -6.43
CA ALA A 101 41.81 18.98 -5.59
C ALA A 101 41.41 17.65 -6.26
N ASP A 102 40.23 17.59 -6.90
CA ASP A 102 39.74 16.40 -7.61
C ASP A 102 40.65 16.05 -8.80
N VAL A 103 41.02 17.05 -9.60
CA VAL A 103 41.97 16.87 -10.71
C VAL A 103 43.33 16.35 -10.21
N LEU A 104 43.83 16.86 -9.09
CA LEU A 104 45.08 16.39 -8.49
C LEU A 104 44.94 14.95 -7.95
N ILE A 105 43.84 14.61 -7.27
CA ILE A 105 43.57 13.27 -6.74
C ILE A 105 43.45 12.23 -7.88
N GLY A 106 42.86 12.62 -9.00
CA GLY A 106 42.67 11.76 -10.17
C GLY A 106 43.97 11.31 -10.85
N ARG A 107 45.10 11.97 -10.55
CA ARG A 107 46.40 11.55 -11.10
C ARG A 107 47.00 10.40 -10.30
N HIS A 108 47.52 9.41 -11.03
CA HIS A 108 48.12 8.21 -10.43
C HIS A 108 49.35 8.52 -9.55
N ASP A 109 50.17 9.50 -9.96
CA ASP A 109 51.43 9.92 -9.32
C ASP A 109 51.25 10.86 -8.12
N THR A 110 50.03 11.29 -7.81
CA THR A 110 49.76 12.16 -6.65
C THR A 110 49.83 11.40 -5.32
N MET A 111 50.67 11.87 -4.40
CA MET A 111 50.85 11.31 -3.07
C MET A 111 49.75 11.77 -2.10
N CYS A 112 48.61 11.06 -2.09
CA CYS A 112 47.49 11.35 -1.19
C CYS A 112 47.78 11.05 0.30
N ASN A 113 48.89 10.36 0.60
CA ASN A 113 49.25 9.90 1.95
C ASN A 113 50.43 10.68 2.57
N ALA A 114 50.84 11.81 1.97
CA ALA A 114 52.01 12.58 2.42
C ALA A 114 51.82 13.19 3.82
N VAL A 115 52.85 13.09 4.66
CA VAL A 115 52.86 13.56 6.07
C VAL A 115 53.78 14.77 6.22
N THR A 116 53.47 15.66 7.16
CA THR A 116 54.29 16.85 7.46
C THR A 116 54.99 16.73 8.81
N ASP A 117 56.18 17.32 8.96
CA ASP A 117 57.08 17.11 10.11
C ASP A 117 56.58 17.66 11.46
N VAL A 118 55.61 18.58 11.48
CA VAL A 118 55.23 19.31 12.72
C VAL A 118 54.09 18.64 13.49
N ARG A 119 53.29 17.81 12.80
CA ARG A 119 52.30 16.91 13.39
C ARG A 119 52.27 15.64 12.53
N PRO A 120 52.61 14.46 13.06
CA PRO A 120 52.47 13.18 12.34
C PRO A 120 51.02 12.79 11.99
N THR A 121 50.05 13.68 12.25
CA THR A 121 48.67 13.58 11.82
C THR A 121 48.57 14.15 10.41
N ILE A 122 48.32 13.26 9.47
CA ILE A 122 48.50 13.44 8.05
C ILE A 122 47.56 14.55 7.53
N VAL A 123 48.11 15.53 6.81
CA VAL A 123 47.48 16.83 6.57
C VAL A 123 46.24 16.77 5.70
N VAL A 124 46.02 15.70 4.91
CA VAL A 124 44.76 15.56 4.17
C VAL A 124 43.58 15.37 5.13
N ASP A 125 43.74 14.64 6.23
CA ASP A 125 42.71 14.48 7.28
C ASP A 125 42.45 15.80 8.02
N MET A 126 43.51 16.51 8.43
CA MET A 126 43.36 17.80 9.10
C MET A 126 42.79 18.87 8.18
N SER A 127 43.08 18.86 6.88
CA SER A 127 42.58 19.86 5.94
C SER A 127 41.11 19.63 5.60
N LEU A 128 40.70 18.36 5.49
CA LEU A 128 39.29 17.99 5.37
C LEU A 128 38.50 18.46 6.58
N ALA A 129 38.94 18.06 7.79
CA ALA A 129 38.27 18.38 9.03
C ALA A 129 38.32 19.89 9.33
N SER A 130 39.50 20.50 9.47
CA SER A 130 39.62 21.90 9.93
C SER A 130 38.98 22.92 8.99
N TYR A 131 38.81 22.60 7.70
CA TYR A 131 38.20 23.48 6.70
C TYR A 131 36.87 22.96 6.14
N ASN A 132 36.31 21.91 6.76
CA ASN A 132 35.01 21.32 6.43
C ASN A 132 34.82 21.01 4.92
N ARG A 133 35.72 20.20 4.34
CA ARG A 133 35.75 19.89 2.90
C ARG A 133 35.12 18.53 2.57
N ALA A 134 33.87 18.32 2.96
CA ALA A 134 33.20 17.02 2.84
C ALA A 134 33.16 16.45 1.40
N ALA A 135 32.92 17.30 0.39
CA ALA A 135 32.71 16.86 -0.98
C ALA A 135 33.92 16.16 -1.65
N ILE A 136 35.15 16.34 -1.14
CA ILE A 136 36.33 15.65 -1.68
C ILE A 136 36.59 14.29 -1.02
N VAL A 137 35.91 13.98 0.09
CA VAL A 137 36.08 12.72 0.85
C VAL A 137 35.87 11.48 -0.02
N PRO A 138 34.81 11.35 -0.85
CA PRO A 138 34.59 10.15 -1.67
C PRO A 138 35.69 9.90 -2.70
N LYS A 139 36.29 10.96 -3.25
CA LYS A 139 37.40 10.88 -4.23
C LYS A 139 38.71 10.47 -3.55
N LEU A 140 38.95 11.02 -2.36
CA LEU A 140 40.17 10.79 -1.62
C LEU A 140 40.18 9.43 -0.91
N TRP A 141 39.05 9.00 -0.35
CA TRP A 141 38.94 7.81 0.51
C TRP A 141 39.60 6.54 -0.06
N PRO A 142 39.40 6.18 -1.35
CA PRO A 142 40.04 5.02 -1.96
C PRO A 142 41.57 5.12 -2.01
N ARG A 143 42.14 6.33 -2.05
CA ARG A 143 43.58 6.61 -2.16
C ARG A 143 44.28 6.66 -0.78
N LEU A 144 43.53 6.66 0.32
CA LEU A 144 44.06 6.71 1.69
C LEU A 144 44.50 5.33 2.19
N SER A 145 45.63 5.30 2.89
CA SER A 145 46.12 4.09 3.58
C SER A 145 45.21 3.67 4.75
N PRO A 146 45.22 2.38 5.16
CA PRO A 146 44.41 1.92 6.31
C PRO A 146 44.71 2.67 7.62
N ALA A 147 45.98 2.97 7.89
CA ALA A 147 46.40 3.73 9.07
C ALA A 147 45.83 5.15 9.09
N LEU A 148 45.55 5.72 7.92
CA LEU A 148 44.92 7.02 7.76
C LEU A 148 43.43 6.97 8.00
N ARG A 149 42.75 6.04 7.32
CA ARG A 149 41.31 5.83 7.46
C ARG A 149 40.88 5.67 8.92
N ALA A 150 41.70 5.02 9.74
CA ALA A 150 41.46 4.83 11.16
C ALA A 150 41.48 6.13 11.99
N LYS A 151 42.12 7.20 11.50
CA LYS A 151 42.25 8.48 12.21
C LYS A 151 41.26 9.54 11.73
N CYS A 152 40.82 9.49 10.47
CA CYS A 152 39.95 10.49 9.85
C CYS A 152 38.74 10.85 10.72
N MET A 153 38.02 9.83 11.20
CA MET A 153 36.82 9.98 12.02
C MET A 153 37.12 10.76 13.31
N SER A 154 38.16 10.34 14.05
CA SER A 154 38.52 10.96 15.32
C SER A 154 38.91 12.43 15.17
N GLU A 155 39.60 12.80 14.08
CA GLU A 155 40.03 14.17 13.82
C GLU A 155 38.86 15.05 13.35
N ALA A 156 37.96 14.51 12.52
CA ALA A 156 36.74 15.20 12.10
C ALA A 156 35.81 15.50 13.29
N LEU A 157 35.67 14.56 14.22
CA LEU A 157 34.90 14.74 15.46
C LEU A 157 35.54 15.79 16.38
N LYS A 158 36.86 15.76 16.58
CA LYS A 158 37.58 16.79 17.37
C LYS A 158 37.42 18.19 16.78
N ALA A 159 37.42 18.30 15.44
CA ALA A 159 37.22 19.56 14.73
C ALA A 159 35.75 20.00 14.64
N LYS A 160 34.80 19.14 15.06
CA LYS A 160 33.34 19.35 14.95
C LYS A 160 32.87 19.55 13.50
N SER A 161 33.53 18.88 12.56
CA SER A 161 33.29 19.02 11.11
C SER A 161 32.29 17.97 10.64
N PHE A 162 31.03 18.14 11.04
CA PHE A 162 30.01 17.11 10.90
C PHE A 162 29.64 16.77 9.44
N GLU A 163 29.87 17.66 8.47
CA GLU A 163 29.72 17.31 7.04
C GLU A 163 30.81 16.33 6.60
N VAL A 164 32.04 16.49 7.09
CA VAL A 164 33.14 15.55 6.81
C VAL A 164 32.86 14.22 7.49
N VAL A 165 32.34 14.25 8.73
CA VAL A 165 31.92 13.03 9.43
C VAL A 165 30.82 12.30 8.65
N ALA A 166 29.81 13.03 8.16
CA ALA A 166 28.76 12.47 7.31
C ALA A 166 29.33 11.82 6.04
N ALA A 167 30.20 12.54 5.31
CA ALA A 167 30.83 12.00 4.12
C ALA A 167 31.71 10.78 4.41
N LEU A 168 32.36 10.72 5.58
CA LEU A 168 33.12 9.55 6.02
C LEU A 168 32.21 8.34 6.29
N ILE A 169 31.05 8.55 6.91
CA ILE A 169 30.05 7.48 7.13
C ILE A 169 29.60 6.92 5.78
N GLU A 170 29.31 7.78 4.80
CA GLU A 170 28.80 7.38 3.48
C GLU A 170 29.81 6.58 2.65
N VAL A 171 31.12 6.80 2.86
CA VAL A 171 32.18 6.00 2.21
C VAL A 171 32.55 4.73 2.99
N GLY A 172 31.80 4.40 4.04
CA GLY A 172 31.97 3.19 4.85
C GLY A 172 33.08 3.28 5.91
N CYS A 173 33.42 4.48 6.40
CA CYS A 173 34.28 4.62 7.57
C CYS A 173 33.59 4.04 8.81
N LYS A 174 34.30 3.24 9.60
CA LYS A 174 33.79 2.75 10.89
C LYS A 174 33.68 3.90 11.89
N PHE A 175 32.62 3.89 12.69
CA PHE A 175 32.34 4.90 13.71
C PHE A 175 31.77 4.27 14.97
N GLU A 176 31.85 5.01 16.07
CA GLU A 176 31.13 4.71 17.31
C GLU A 176 29.78 5.45 17.31
N VAL A 177 28.77 4.84 17.95
CA VAL A 177 27.41 5.39 18.03
C VAL A 177 27.37 6.74 18.75
N THR A 178 28.26 6.92 19.73
CA THR A 178 28.40 8.14 20.51
C THR A 178 29.74 8.82 20.24
N TYR A 179 29.82 10.10 20.57
CA TYR A 179 31.07 10.85 20.57
C TYR A 179 31.12 11.82 21.75
N ASN A 180 32.33 12.15 22.16
CA ASN A 180 32.55 13.11 23.24
C ASN A 180 32.47 14.54 22.72
N ASN A 181 31.50 15.31 23.22
CA ASN A 181 31.40 16.75 22.98
C ASN A 181 31.72 17.52 24.28
N SER A 182 32.10 18.79 24.15
CA SER A 182 32.44 19.69 25.26
C SER A 182 31.29 19.94 26.26
N VAL A 183 30.06 19.55 25.92
CA VAL A 183 28.85 19.80 26.71
C VAL A 183 28.29 18.52 27.34
N ARG A 184 28.39 17.38 26.65
CA ARG A 184 27.87 16.10 27.09
C ARG A 184 28.83 15.00 26.64
N PRO A 185 29.43 14.24 27.57
CA PRO A 185 30.09 12.98 27.20
C PRO A 185 29.04 12.02 26.63
N ASP A 186 29.45 11.18 25.68
CA ASP A 186 28.59 10.18 25.03
C ASP A 186 27.34 10.76 24.33
N ALA A 187 27.51 11.87 23.61
CA ALA A 187 26.44 12.40 22.77
C ALA A 187 26.22 11.50 21.55
N LEU A 188 24.97 11.19 21.23
CA LEU A 188 24.63 10.40 20.03
C LEU A 188 25.14 11.08 18.76
N LEU A 189 25.88 10.33 17.94
CA LEU A 189 26.48 10.84 16.71
C LEU A 189 25.42 11.29 15.71
N ILE A 190 24.33 10.52 15.58
CA ILE A 190 23.20 10.83 14.69
C ILE A 190 22.65 12.24 14.93
N ALA A 191 22.62 12.71 16.19
CA ALA A 191 22.13 14.05 16.53
C ALA A 191 22.97 15.17 15.92
N ALA A 192 24.25 14.92 15.65
CA ALA A 192 25.17 15.90 15.07
C ALA A 192 25.25 15.84 13.55
N VAL A 193 25.09 14.64 12.96
CA VAL A 193 25.32 14.41 11.53
C VAL A 193 24.04 14.33 10.70
N ALA A 194 22.86 14.06 11.28
CA ALA A 194 21.65 13.74 10.52
C ALA A 194 21.26 14.76 9.43
N LYS A 195 21.56 16.04 9.62
CA LYS A 195 21.31 17.12 8.63
C LYS A 195 22.27 17.12 7.43
N HIS A 196 23.27 16.25 7.42
CA HIS A 196 24.35 16.21 6.43
C HIS A 196 24.48 14.86 5.72
N VAL A 197 23.62 13.90 6.04
CA VAL A 197 23.72 12.52 5.57
C VAL A 197 22.51 12.21 4.66
N THR A 198 22.74 11.40 3.64
CA THR A 198 21.70 10.84 2.77
C THR A 198 20.80 9.85 3.51
N ILE A 199 19.69 9.45 2.87
CA ILE A 199 18.80 8.39 3.37
C ILE A 199 19.59 7.11 3.71
N GLN A 200 20.49 6.68 2.81
CA GLN A 200 21.28 5.46 3.01
C GLN A 200 22.26 5.56 4.17
N GLY A 201 22.92 6.72 4.34
CA GLY A 201 23.79 6.91 5.49
C GLY A 201 23.03 7.00 6.82
N LEU A 202 21.79 7.54 6.83
CA LEU A 202 20.91 7.51 8.01
C LEU A 202 20.48 6.09 8.36
N VAL A 203 20.11 5.27 7.37
CA VAL A 203 19.84 3.85 7.59
C VAL A 203 21.09 3.18 8.16
N GLY A 204 22.27 3.41 7.58
CA GLY A 204 23.53 2.88 8.10
C GLY A 204 23.85 3.28 9.55
N LEU A 205 23.55 4.52 9.93
CA LEU A 205 23.65 5.01 11.31
C LEU A 205 22.71 4.25 12.25
N LEU A 206 21.44 4.10 11.86
CA LEU A 206 20.42 3.42 12.67
C LEU A 206 20.70 1.93 12.84
N LEU A 207 21.22 1.28 11.80
CA LEU A 207 21.57 -0.14 11.84
C LEU A 207 22.71 -0.47 12.82
N GLN A 208 23.56 0.50 13.17
CA GLN A 208 24.62 0.32 14.17
C GLN A 208 24.09 0.40 15.62
N ASP A 209 22.87 0.91 15.83
CA ASP A 209 22.29 1.11 17.16
C ASP A 209 20.77 0.89 17.12
N LEU A 210 20.39 -0.37 16.94
CA LEU A 210 18.99 -0.81 16.95
C LEU A 210 18.52 -1.11 18.38
N PRO A 211 17.22 -0.91 18.69
CA PRO A 211 16.66 -1.24 20.00
C PRO A 211 16.60 -2.75 20.29
N PHE A 212 16.86 -3.58 19.28
CA PHE A 212 16.79 -5.03 19.33
C PHE A 212 17.92 -5.66 18.50
N LEU A 213 18.16 -6.94 18.74
CA LEU A 213 19.10 -7.79 18.00
C LEU A 213 18.32 -8.82 17.19
N VAL A 214 18.71 -9.05 15.95
CA VAL A 214 18.20 -10.17 15.14
C VAL A 214 19.02 -11.41 15.49
N VAL A 215 18.36 -12.45 16.00
CA VAL A 215 19.00 -13.70 16.46
C VAL A 215 18.72 -14.81 15.44
N ASP A 216 19.66 -15.74 15.31
CA ASP A 216 19.52 -16.93 14.46
C ASP A 216 19.17 -18.14 15.33
N ASP A 217 18.01 -18.06 15.99
CA ASP A 217 17.43 -19.13 16.80
C ASP A 217 16.07 -19.55 16.21
N ASP A 218 15.71 -20.83 16.36
CA ASP A 218 14.47 -21.39 15.81
C ASP A 218 13.24 -20.95 16.63
N ASP A 219 13.42 -20.62 17.91
CA ASP A 219 12.35 -20.22 18.83
C ASP A 219 12.17 -18.69 18.95
N ASP A 220 13.25 -17.90 18.87
CA ASP A 220 13.24 -16.44 19.02
C ASP A 220 14.06 -15.73 17.92
N ILE A 221 13.39 -15.00 17.03
CA ILE A 221 14.02 -14.29 15.89
C ILE A 221 14.57 -12.92 16.33
N ILE A 222 14.10 -12.37 17.45
CA ILE A 222 14.49 -11.05 17.97
C ILE A 222 14.71 -11.11 19.50
N ALA A 223 15.74 -10.42 19.99
CA ALA A 223 15.97 -10.16 21.42
C ALA A 223 16.18 -8.66 21.70
N ASP A 224 15.91 -8.21 22.93
CA ASP A 224 16.21 -6.84 23.36
C ASP A 224 17.72 -6.55 23.25
N ASN A 225 18.08 -5.34 22.79
CA ASN A 225 19.49 -4.93 22.75
C ASN A 225 19.89 -4.19 24.04
N PRO A 226 20.69 -4.80 24.94
CA PRO A 226 21.11 -4.15 26.19
C PRO A 226 22.13 -3.01 25.96
N GLU A 227 22.76 -2.98 24.78
CA GLU A 227 23.73 -1.95 24.39
C GLU A 227 23.08 -0.80 23.59
N TYR A 228 21.75 -0.78 23.46
CA TYR A 228 21.05 0.26 22.74
C TYR A 228 21.25 1.65 23.38
N MET A 229 21.81 2.58 22.60
CA MET A 229 22.16 3.94 23.06
C MET A 229 21.07 4.97 22.76
N GLY A 230 20.05 4.61 21.97
CA GLY A 230 18.90 5.47 21.71
C GLY A 230 18.85 6.14 20.33
N SER A 231 19.61 5.67 19.34
CA SER A 231 19.67 6.32 18.01
C SER A 231 18.33 6.34 17.29
N TRP A 232 17.57 5.24 17.32
CA TRP A 232 16.22 5.20 16.74
C TRP A 232 15.27 6.17 17.46
N SER A 233 15.27 6.15 18.79
CA SER A 233 14.44 7.04 19.60
C SER A 233 14.80 8.50 19.34
N ALA A 234 16.09 8.83 19.20
CA ALA A 234 16.55 10.17 18.83
C ALA A 234 16.14 10.56 17.40
N PHE A 235 16.12 9.61 16.47
CA PHE A 235 15.76 9.83 15.07
C PHE A 235 14.31 10.27 14.90
N VAL A 236 13.39 9.57 15.56
CA VAL A 236 11.96 9.84 15.45
C VAL A 236 11.51 11.09 16.22
N LEU A 237 12.37 11.67 17.07
CA LEU A 237 12.02 12.89 17.82
C LEU A 237 11.83 14.10 16.89
N PRO A 238 10.85 14.98 17.16
CA PRO A 238 10.63 16.21 16.40
C PRO A 238 11.86 17.14 16.32
N GLY A 239 12.71 17.10 17.36
CA GLY A 239 13.87 17.97 17.47
C GLY A 239 15.04 17.63 16.54
N LEU A 240 15.08 16.42 15.98
CA LEU A 240 16.19 16.02 15.10
C LEU A 240 15.96 16.58 13.69
N ARG A 241 16.88 17.45 13.27
CA ARG A 241 16.90 17.99 11.90
C ARG A 241 17.62 17.04 10.96
N VAL A 242 16.95 16.66 9.88
CA VAL A 242 17.51 15.96 8.72
C VAL A 242 17.75 16.95 7.58
N SER A 243 18.41 16.51 6.50
CA SER A 243 18.57 17.33 5.29
C SER A 243 17.20 17.66 4.67
N ASP A 244 17.08 18.81 4.00
CA ASP A 244 15.82 19.25 3.37
C ASP A 244 15.31 18.27 2.30
N ASP A 245 16.23 17.54 1.65
CA ASP A 245 15.91 16.49 0.67
C ASP A 245 15.53 15.14 1.30
N VAL A 246 15.58 15.03 2.63
CA VAL A 246 15.35 13.78 3.36
C VAL A 246 14.03 13.84 4.12
N ARG A 247 13.21 12.82 3.90
CA ARG A 247 11.98 12.56 4.63
C ARG A 247 12.18 11.39 5.59
N LYS A 248 11.86 11.57 6.87
CA LYS A 248 12.05 10.52 7.88
C LYS A 248 11.21 9.28 7.56
N GLU A 249 10.03 9.47 6.99
CA GLU A 249 9.13 8.42 6.53
C GLU A 249 9.84 7.48 5.52
N VAL A 250 10.56 8.06 4.56
CA VAL A 250 11.32 7.30 3.55
C VAL A 250 12.51 6.56 4.17
N VAL A 251 13.17 7.15 5.16
CA VAL A 251 14.25 6.47 5.92
C VAL A 251 13.69 5.26 6.67
N ILE A 252 12.52 5.40 7.30
CA ILE A 252 11.84 4.30 8.01
C ILE A 252 11.48 3.18 7.04
N ASP A 253 10.90 3.50 5.89
CA ASP A 253 10.55 2.49 4.88
C ASP A 253 11.80 1.78 4.35
N THR A 254 12.86 2.53 4.07
CA THR A 254 14.15 1.97 3.61
C THR A 254 14.79 1.07 4.68
N LEU A 255 14.71 1.47 5.96
CA LEU A 255 15.20 0.70 7.09
C LEU A 255 14.44 -0.62 7.23
N LEU A 256 13.10 -0.57 7.23
CA LEU A 256 12.25 -1.75 7.38
C LEU A 256 12.36 -2.74 6.22
N SER A 257 12.72 -2.27 5.03
CA SER A 257 12.99 -3.10 3.84
C SER A 257 14.43 -3.60 3.75
N HIS A 258 15.28 -3.31 4.74
CA HIS A 258 16.68 -3.72 4.71
C HIS A 258 16.82 -5.24 4.76
N ALA A 259 17.75 -5.79 3.95
CA ALA A 259 17.92 -7.23 3.76
C ALA A 259 18.22 -7.99 5.06
N MET A 260 18.75 -7.33 6.10
CA MET A 260 18.99 -7.97 7.39
C MET A 260 17.70 -8.45 8.09
N PHE A 261 16.54 -7.87 7.76
CA PHE A 261 15.27 -8.20 8.38
C PHE A 261 14.46 -9.23 7.58
N HIS A 262 15.02 -9.83 6.52
CA HIS A 262 14.27 -10.72 5.61
C HIS A 262 13.61 -11.94 6.29
N ARG A 263 14.14 -12.39 7.44
CA ARG A 263 13.56 -13.50 8.23
C ARG A 263 12.60 -13.04 9.32
N VAL A 264 12.56 -11.74 9.61
CA VAL A 264 11.74 -11.18 10.68
C VAL A 264 10.35 -10.88 10.14
N PRO A 265 9.27 -11.45 10.71
CA PRO A 265 7.91 -11.06 10.35
C PRO A 265 7.72 -9.55 10.50
N ARG A 266 7.19 -8.90 9.46
CA ARG A 266 7.08 -7.43 9.41
C ARG A 266 6.36 -6.84 10.62
N GLN A 267 5.31 -7.50 11.11
CA GLN A 267 4.56 -7.04 12.27
C GLN A 267 5.42 -7.00 13.54
N ILE A 268 6.16 -8.07 13.82
CA ILE A 268 7.07 -8.14 14.98
C ILE A 268 8.13 -7.04 14.84
N LEU A 269 8.72 -6.87 13.65
CA LEU A 269 9.71 -5.82 13.39
C LEU A 269 9.16 -4.42 13.69
N LEU A 270 7.95 -4.12 13.22
CA LEU A 270 7.29 -2.84 13.45
C LEU A 270 7.03 -2.60 14.95
N GLU A 271 6.55 -3.60 15.67
CA GLU A 271 6.32 -3.51 17.12
C GLU A 271 7.60 -3.14 17.87
N GLN A 272 8.74 -3.75 17.50
CA GLN A 272 10.03 -3.42 18.12
C GLN A 272 10.44 -1.97 17.92
N PHE A 273 10.25 -1.41 16.73
CA PHE A 273 10.54 0.01 16.47
C PHE A 273 9.54 0.94 17.16
N VAL A 274 8.26 0.62 17.14
CA VAL A 274 7.19 1.48 17.66
C VAL A 274 7.22 1.55 19.18
N TYR A 275 7.46 0.42 19.84
CA TYR A 275 7.50 0.31 21.30
C TYR A 275 8.90 0.46 21.90
N ALA A 276 9.93 0.69 21.07
CA ALA A 276 11.29 1.01 21.52
C ALA A 276 11.27 2.16 22.55
N LYS A 277 11.94 1.97 23.68
CA LYS A 277 11.97 2.96 24.77
C LYS A 277 13.18 3.87 24.65
N ASP A 278 12.99 5.15 24.94
CA ASP A 278 14.09 6.09 25.14
C ASP A 278 14.73 5.93 26.53
N ILE A 279 15.78 6.71 26.80
CA ILE A 279 16.47 6.75 28.11
C ILE A 279 15.56 7.13 29.29
N HIS A 280 14.35 7.62 29.03
CA HIS A 280 13.35 8.00 30.02
C HIS A 280 12.21 6.98 30.13
N GLY A 281 12.30 5.85 29.42
CA GLY A 281 11.31 4.78 29.41
C GLY A 281 10.06 5.09 28.57
N ARG A 282 10.06 6.16 27.77
CA ARG A 282 8.94 6.54 26.90
C ARG A 282 9.07 5.84 25.56
N THR A 283 7.95 5.42 24.96
CA THR A 283 8.00 4.75 23.66
C THR A 283 8.34 5.75 22.53
N ALA A 284 8.95 5.26 21.47
CA ALA A 284 9.19 6.01 20.23
C ALA A 284 7.88 6.59 19.69
N PHE A 285 6.80 5.82 19.76
CA PHE A 285 5.47 6.23 19.31
C PHE A 285 4.85 7.41 20.09
N ASP A 286 5.14 7.50 21.39
CA ASP A 286 4.62 8.58 22.24
C ASP A 286 5.40 9.88 22.08
N THR A 287 6.66 9.79 21.65
CA THR A 287 7.60 10.92 21.61
C THR A 287 7.84 11.49 20.22
N THR A 288 7.45 10.77 19.17
CA THR A 288 7.65 11.18 17.78
C THR A 288 6.74 12.33 17.31
N GLU A 289 7.12 12.97 16.21
CA GLU A 289 6.32 14.03 15.57
C GLU A 289 5.08 13.48 14.86
N THR A 290 4.08 14.34 14.65
CA THR A 290 2.76 13.93 14.13
C THR A 290 2.84 13.19 12.80
N SER A 291 3.64 13.66 11.84
CA SER A 291 3.76 13.01 10.53
C SER A 291 4.37 11.62 10.61
N VAL A 292 5.42 11.45 11.41
CA VAL A 292 6.07 10.14 11.63
C VAL A 292 5.15 9.23 12.43
N LYS A 293 4.40 9.76 13.40
CA LYS A 293 3.40 8.99 14.15
C LYS A 293 2.33 8.42 13.22
N GLU A 294 1.76 9.26 12.36
CA GLU A 294 0.75 8.85 11.37
C GLU A 294 1.33 7.82 10.39
N HIS A 295 2.59 7.99 9.96
CA HIS A 295 3.28 7.01 9.11
C HIS A 295 3.43 5.66 9.82
N LEU A 296 3.96 5.64 11.04
CA LEU A 296 4.14 4.41 11.83
C LEU A 296 2.80 3.70 12.10
N GLN A 297 1.71 4.43 12.34
CA GLN A 297 0.37 3.84 12.45
C GLN A 297 -0.05 3.17 11.15
N ARG A 298 0.12 3.84 10.01
CA ARG A 298 -0.24 3.28 8.70
C ARG A 298 0.52 2.00 8.40
N LEU A 299 1.77 1.86 8.84
CA LEU A 299 2.55 0.64 8.60
C LEU A 299 1.94 -0.63 9.24
N PHE A 300 1.07 -0.50 10.27
CA PHE A 300 0.31 -1.63 10.83
C PHE A 300 -0.94 -1.99 10.02
N PHE A 301 -1.42 -1.08 9.17
CA PHE A 301 -2.63 -1.32 8.40
C PHE A 301 -2.31 -2.20 7.19
N PHE A 302 -3.24 -3.08 6.84
CA PHE A 302 -3.12 -3.86 5.62
C PHE A 302 -3.10 -2.92 4.41
N MET A 303 -2.08 -3.09 3.55
CA MET A 303 -1.78 -2.17 2.43
C MET A 303 -1.63 -0.71 2.86
N GLN A 304 -1.22 -0.46 4.11
CA GLN A 304 -1.10 0.86 4.72
C GLN A 304 -2.40 1.67 4.79
N ARG A 305 -3.55 1.00 4.64
CA ARG A 305 -4.86 1.62 4.47
C ARG A 305 -5.95 1.01 5.34
N TYR A 306 -5.99 -0.32 5.43
CA TYR A 306 -7.07 -1.06 6.07
C TYR A 306 -6.67 -1.52 7.48
N GLU A 307 -7.25 -0.89 8.50
CA GLU A 307 -7.12 -1.33 9.89
C GLU A 307 -8.20 -2.39 10.16
N PHE A 308 -7.84 -3.67 10.23
CA PHE A 308 -8.83 -4.73 10.48
C PHE A 308 -9.50 -4.58 11.84
N VAL A 309 -10.81 -4.80 11.88
CA VAL A 309 -11.56 -4.86 13.13
C VAL A 309 -11.19 -6.15 13.88
N PRO A 310 -10.75 -6.08 15.15
CA PRO A 310 -10.40 -7.26 15.93
C PRO A 310 -11.56 -8.27 16.00
N GLY A 311 -11.24 -9.56 15.98
CA GLY A 311 -12.22 -10.66 16.04
C GLY A 311 -12.17 -11.57 14.81
N PRO A 312 -13.10 -12.55 14.70
CA PRO A 312 -13.16 -13.47 13.58
C PRO A 312 -13.62 -12.79 12.28
N ALA A 313 -13.41 -13.45 11.14
CA ALA A 313 -14.01 -13.02 9.88
C ALA A 313 -15.55 -12.94 10.00
N ALA A 314 -16.15 -11.96 9.32
CA ALA A 314 -17.60 -11.76 9.31
C ALA A 314 -18.31 -12.88 8.51
N HIS A 315 -17.63 -13.44 7.52
CA HIS A 315 -18.09 -14.58 6.73
C HIS A 315 -16.89 -15.37 6.20
N VAL A 316 -17.02 -16.70 6.13
CA VAL A 316 -16.03 -17.62 5.58
C VAL A 316 -16.75 -18.70 4.79
N SER A 317 -16.37 -18.88 3.53
CA SER A 317 -16.79 -19.98 2.67
C SER A 317 -15.62 -20.48 1.82
N ALA A 318 -15.85 -21.53 1.03
CA ALA A 318 -14.84 -22.07 0.11
C ALA A 318 -14.42 -21.07 -0.98
N THR A 319 -15.28 -20.11 -1.31
CA THR A 319 -15.11 -19.17 -2.44
C THR A 319 -14.83 -17.73 -2.00
N SER A 320 -15.22 -17.35 -0.78
CA SER A 320 -15.03 -15.98 -0.29
C SER A 320 -14.84 -15.88 1.22
N VAL A 321 -14.07 -14.87 1.64
CA VAL A 321 -13.93 -14.46 3.05
C VAL A 321 -14.27 -12.99 3.18
N VAL A 322 -15.01 -12.59 4.21
CA VAL A 322 -15.34 -11.17 4.46
C VAL A 322 -14.74 -10.71 5.77
N ARG A 323 -13.99 -9.60 5.73
CA ARG A 323 -13.42 -8.96 6.92
C ARG A 323 -13.82 -7.49 7.01
N LEU A 324 -14.28 -7.09 8.19
CA LEU A 324 -14.50 -5.69 8.49
C LEU A 324 -13.17 -5.00 8.77
N ALA A 325 -13.00 -3.80 8.24
CA ALA A 325 -11.86 -2.93 8.49
C ALA A 325 -12.30 -1.47 8.55
N TYR A 326 -11.43 -0.61 9.09
CA TYR A 326 -11.51 0.83 8.89
C TYR A 326 -10.60 1.21 7.74
N ASP A 327 -11.15 1.91 6.75
CA ASP A 327 -10.41 2.47 5.63
C ASP A 327 -9.94 3.89 5.96
N HIS A 328 -8.62 4.05 6.09
CA HIS A 328 -7.97 5.33 6.39
C HIS A 328 -7.59 6.15 5.15
N GLY A 329 -7.76 5.58 3.95
CA GLY A 329 -7.32 6.16 2.68
C GLY A 329 -8.45 6.47 1.68
N ILE A 330 -9.67 6.01 1.92
CA ILE A 330 -10.77 6.13 0.95
C ILE A 330 -11.09 7.57 0.55
N CYS A 331 -11.09 8.52 1.50
CA CYS A 331 -11.36 9.92 1.20
C CYS A 331 -10.28 10.53 0.31
N HIS A 332 -9.02 10.17 0.57
CA HIS A 332 -7.89 10.59 -0.26
C HIS A 332 -8.01 10.02 -1.68
N GLN A 333 -8.31 8.72 -1.81
CA GLN A 333 -8.51 8.08 -3.11
C GLN A 333 -9.68 8.72 -3.89
N VAL A 334 -10.86 8.88 -3.26
CA VAL A 334 -12.03 9.50 -3.90
C VAL A 334 -11.73 10.92 -4.37
N PHE A 335 -11.00 11.71 -3.57
CA PHE A 335 -10.58 13.04 -3.97
C PHE A 335 -9.73 13.00 -5.25
N HIS A 336 -8.72 12.13 -5.29
CA HIS A 336 -7.81 12.03 -6.43
C HIS A 336 -8.44 11.42 -7.69
N GLU A 337 -9.40 10.50 -7.55
CA GLU A 337 -10.14 9.94 -8.69
C GLU A 337 -11.08 10.98 -9.34
N LEU A 338 -11.61 11.92 -8.55
CA LEU A 338 -12.54 12.95 -9.02
C LEU A 338 -11.85 14.26 -9.43
N ALA A 339 -10.67 14.55 -8.89
CA ALA A 339 -9.86 15.67 -9.31
C ALA A 339 -9.22 15.35 -10.68
N ASP A 340 -9.52 16.15 -11.71
CA ASP A 340 -8.97 15.93 -13.07
C ASP A 340 -7.43 15.88 -13.09
N GLN A 341 -6.84 15.31 -14.16
CA GLN A 341 -5.40 15.02 -14.34
C GLN A 341 -4.40 16.18 -14.11
N LEU A 342 -4.87 17.41 -13.88
CA LEU A 342 -4.07 18.61 -13.56
C LEU A 342 -4.35 19.21 -12.16
N ASN A 343 -5.31 18.70 -11.38
CA ASN A 343 -5.96 19.45 -10.30
C ASN A 343 -5.58 19.06 -8.87
N VAL A 344 -5.37 20.11 -8.06
CA VAL A 344 -5.16 20.14 -6.61
C VAL A 344 -6.51 20.31 -5.86
N CYS A 345 -7.65 20.42 -6.58
CA CYS A 345 -8.97 20.77 -6.02
C CYS A 345 -10.16 20.13 -6.77
N LEU A 346 -11.32 20.03 -6.11
CA LEU A 346 -12.61 19.58 -6.66
C LEU A 346 -13.54 20.77 -6.95
N THR A 347 -14.26 20.74 -8.08
CA THR A 347 -15.41 21.62 -8.34
C THR A 347 -16.67 21.12 -7.64
N LEU A 348 -17.72 21.95 -7.50
CA LEU A 348 -19.02 21.52 -6.97
C LEU A 348 -19.60 20.30 -7.72
N LYS A 349 -19.45 20.26 -9.05
CA LYS A 349 -19.92 19.14 -9.88
C LYS A 349 -19.18 17.84 -9.57
N GLN A 350 -17.86 17.91 -9.35
CA GLN A 350 -17.05 16.76 -8.94
C GLN A 350 -17.36 16.36 -7.50
N PHE A 351 -17.49 17.33 -6.59
CA PHE A 351 -17.86 17.07 -5.20
C PHE A 351 -19.20 16.34 -5.09
N ARG A 352 -20.23 16.69 -5.87
CA ARG A 352 -21.53 15.97 -5.87
C ARG A 352 -21.42 14.49 -6.24
N GLN A 353 -20.33 14.05 -6.85
CA GLN A 353 -20.08 12.65 -7.18
C GLN A 353 -19.44 11.86 -6.03
N ALA A 354 -18.81 12.54 -5.06
CA ALA A 354 -18.12 11.87 -3.94
C ALA A 354 -19.07 11.29 -2.87
N PRO A 355 -20.08 12.02 -2.34
CA PRO A 355 -20.95 11.50 -1.29
C PRO A 355 -21.71 10.22 -1.66
N PRO A 356 -22.23 10.04 -2.90
CA PRO A 356 -22.87 8.77 -3.30
C PRO A 356 -21.91 7.57 -3.32
N VAL A 357 -20.60 7.81 -3.45
CA VAL A 357 -19.57 6.78 -3.37
C VAL A 357 -19.25 6.45 -1.92
N LEU A 358 -19.22 7.45 -1.03
CA LEU A 358 -18.81 7.31 0.37
C LEU A 358 -19.96 6.99 1.34
N ASP A 359 -21.19 7.29 0.95
CA ASP A 359 -22.37 7.13 1.80
C ASP A 359 -23.60 6.71 1.00
N ASP A 360 -24.26 5.69 1.52
CA ASP A 360 -25.36 4.99 0.90
C ASP A 360 -26.73 5.60 1.27
N ALA A 361 -26.75 6.88 1.67
CA ALA A 361 -27.90 7.56 2.26
C ALA A 361 -28.33 8.81 1.47
N SER A 362 -29.42 8.66 0.72
CA SER A 362 -30.68 9.44 0.70
C SER A 362 -30.76 10.96 1.00
N LEU A 363 -29.68 11.68 1.31
CA LEU A 363 -29.69 13.13 1.58
C LEU A 363 -29.18 13.90 0.35
N VAL A 364 -29.95 13.88 -0.74
CA VAL A 364 -29.58 14.49 -2.02
C VAL A 364 -29.56 16.03 -1.96
N ASP A 365 -30.14 16.65 -0.93
CA ASP A 365 -30.52 18.07 -1.00
C ASP A 365 -29.58 19.06 -0.27
N LYS A 366 -28.47 18.62 0.32
CA LYS A 366 -27.59 19.51 1.12
C LYS A 366 -26.13 19.58 0.67
N TRP A 367 -25.73 18.89 -0.40
CA TRP A 367 -24.33 18.85 -0.84
C TRP A 367 -23.78 20.22 -1.22
N ASP A 368 -24.60 21.07 -1.83
CA ASP A 368 -24.20 22.43 -2.21
C ASP A 368 -23.86 23.27 -0.97
N ALA A 369 -24.71 23.22 0.06
CA ALA A 369 -24.48 23.93 1.32
C ALA A 369 -23.23 23.42 2.04
N HIS A 370 -22.96 22.12 1.99
CA HIS A 370 -21.70 21.57 2.51
C HIS A 370 -20.50 22.08 1.72
N PHE A 371 -20.57 22.06 0.39
CA PHE A 371 -19.49 22.58 -0.45
C PHE A 371 -19.20 24.04 -0.13
N GLU A 372 -20.22 24.91 -0.09
CA GLU A 372 -20.08 26.32 0.27
C GLU A 372 -19.53 26.53 1.69
N TYR A 373 -19.89 25.66 2.64
CA TYR A 373 -19.39 25.75 4.01
C TYR A 373 -17.90 25.40 4.12
N PHE A 374 -17.42 24.41 3.36
CA PHE A 374 -16.06 23.88 3.47
C PHE A 374 -15.06 24.50 2.50
N ALA A 375 -15.46 24.87 1.29
CA ALA A 375 -14.61 25.45 0.25
C ALA A 375 -14.36 26.95 0.50
N LYS A 376 -13.38 27.26 1.37
CA LYS A 376 -13.07 28.63 1.82
C LYS A 376 -11.79 29.19 1.23
N ASP A 377 -10.81 28.34 0.96
CA ASP A 377 -9.48 28.77 0.50
C ASP A 377 -9.55 29.33 -0.92
N PHE A 378 -10.34 28.69 -1.80
CA PHE A 378 -10.56 29.11 -3.18
C PHE A 378 -12.05 29.05 -3.53
N PRO A 379 -12.75 30.20 -3.64
CA PRO A 379 -14.18 30.21 -3.94
C PRO A 379 -14.52 29.40 -5.20
N GLY A 380 -15.45 28.45 -5.06
CA GLY A 380 -15.86 27.55 -6.14
C GLY A 380 -15.04 26.26 -6.29
N TYR A 381 -13.97 26.11 -5.50
CA TYR A 381 -13.09 24.94 -5.50
C TYR A 381 -12.81 24.44 -4.08
N MET A 382 -12.76 23.12 -3.92
CA MET A 382 -12.46 22.48 -2.63
C MET A 382 -11.10 21.81 -2.70
N THR A 383 -10.19 22.21 -1.83
CA THR A 383 -8.87 21.56 -1.68
C THR A 383 -8.99 20.19 -1.00
N GLU A 384 -7.95 19.37 -1.10
CA GLU A 384 -7.90 18.06 -0.42
C GLU A 384 -8.07 18.20 1.11
N ALA A 385 -7.45 19.22 1.71
CA ALA A 385 -7.55 19.46 3.15
C ALA A 385 -8.98 19.84 3.58
N GLU A 386 -9.70 20.61 2.76
CA GLU A 386 -11.10 20.97 3.00
C GLU A 386 -12.02 19.76 2.80
N PHE A 387 -11.78 18.97 1.75
CA PHE A 387 -12.52 17.72 1.51
C PHE A 387 -12.32 16.72 2.65
N LYS A 388 -11.09 16.59 3.16
CA LYS A 388 -10.79 15.75 4.33
C LYS A 388 -11.59 16.22 5.56
N LYS A 389 -11.66 17.53 5.82
CA LYS A 389 -12.47 18.07 6.94
C LYS A 389 -13.95 17.76 6.77
N PHE A 390 -14.47 17.87 5.55
CA PHE A 390 -15.83 17.46 5.23
C PHE A 390 -16.06 15.98 5.56
N CYS A 391 -15.19 15.09 5.07
CA CYS A 391 -15.30 13.66 5.31
C CYS A 391 -15.17 13.31 6.80
N ASP A 392 -14.20 13.90 7.51
CA ASP A 392 -13.99 13.70 8.94
C ASP A 392 -15.23 14.11 9.75
N MET A 393 -15.92 15.18 9.34
CA MET A 393 -17.16 15.65 9.98
C MET A 393 -18.36 14.76 9.65
N GLN A 394 -18.48 14.34 8.40
CA GLN A 394 -19.68 13.64 7.91
C GLN A 394 -19.66 12.14 8.21
N TYR A 395 -18.50 11.52 8.07
CA TYR A 395 -18.33 10.07 8.17
C TYR A 395 -17.51 9.65 9.40
N GLY A 396 -16.97 10.63 10.13
CA GLY A 396 -15.95 10.40 11.13
C GLY A 396 -14.55 10.29 10.51
N ARG A 397 -13.52 10.22 11.36
CA ARG A 397 -12.11 10.14 10.92
C ARG A 397 -11.76 8.85 10.17
N LYS A 398 -12.62 7.82 10.26
CA LYS A 398 -12.39 6.51 9.65
C LYS A 398 -13.72 5.89 9.21
N ILE A 399 -13.77 5.40 7.97
CA ILE A 399 -14.96 4.77 7.40
C ILE A 399 -14.83 3.26 7.58
N GLN A 400 -15.83 2.64 8.18
CA GLN A 400 -15.87 1.20 8.30
C GLN A 400 -16.32 0.57 6.97
N VAL A 401 -15.56 -0.41 6.50
CA VAL A 401 -15.76 -1.11 5.23
C VAL A 401 -15.73 -2.62 5.43
N ALA A 402 -16.34 -3.35 4.50
CA ALA A 402 -16.22 -4.79 4.37
C ALA A 402 -15.31 -5.11 3.17
N LEU A 403 -14.20 -5.81 3.42
CA LEU A 403 -13.34 -6.39 2.38
C LEU A 403 -13.83 -7.81 2.12
N LYS A 404 -14.41 -8.05 0.94
CA LYS A 404 -14.79 -9.37 0.44
C LYS A 404 -13.64 -9.90 -0.42
N PHE A 405 -12.87 -10.81 0.15
CA PHE A 405 -11.79 -11.56 -0.49
C PHE A 405 -12.42 -12.69 -1.32
N MET A 406 -12.10 -12.77 -2.60
CA MET A 406 -12.69 -13.73 -3.55
C MET A 406 -11.59 -14.60 -4.16
N ARG A 407 -11.83 -15.91 -4.19
CA ARG A 407 -10.89 -16.91 -4.70
C ARG A 407 -10.87 -17.02 -6.21
N ARG A 408 -12.02 -16.82 -6.86
CA ARG A 408 -12.19 -16.98 -8.31
C ARG A 408 -12.28 -15.63 -9.00
N GLU A 409 -11.48 -15.47 -10.04
CA GLU A 409 -11.49 -14.28 -10.90
C GLU A 409 -12.83 -14.10 -11.63
N GLU A 410 -13.43 -15.21 -12.08
CA GLU A 410 -14.72 -15.19 -12.79
C GLU A 410 -15.85 -14.66 -11.90
N ASP A 411 -15.96 -15.18 -10.68
CA ASP A 411 -16.95 -14.73 -9.68
C ASP A 411 -16.73 -13.24 -9.35
N TYR A 412 -15.47 -12.83 -9.16
CA TYR A 412 -15.11 -11.43 -8.90
C TYR A 412 -15.47 -10.51 -10.07
N THR A 413 -15.10 -10.89 -11.29
CA THR A 413 -15.33 -10.10 -12.51
C THR A 413 -16.83 -9.91 -12.72
N LYS A 414 -17.60 -11.00 -12.57
CA LYS A 414 -19.06 -10.96 -12.71
C LYS A 414 -19.72 -10.06 -11.66
N GLU A 415 -19.34 -10.18 -10.39
CA GLU A 415 -19.79 -9.29 -9.32
C GLU A 415 -19.52 -7.82 -9.65
N VAL A 416 -18.31 -7.49 -10.12
CA VAL A 416 -17.91 -6.12 -10.47
C VAL A 416 -18.66 -5.60 -11.70
N GLU A 417 -18.83 -6.43 -12.73
CA GLU A 417 -19.55 -6.06 -13.95
C GLU A 417 -21.03 -5.76 -13.69
N VAL A 418 -21.70 -6.63 -12.94
CA VAL A 418 -23.11 -6.41 -12.58
C VAL A 418 -23.24 -5.16 -11.71
N ARG A 419 -22.34 -4.95 -10.74
CA ARG A 419 -22.32 -3.73 -9.92
C ARG A 419 -22.09 -2.46 -10.74
N ARG A 420 -21.16 -2.47 -11.71
CA ARG A 420 -20.95 -1.34 -12.63
C ARG A 420 -22.20 -1.07 -13.46
N LEU A 421 -22.83 -2.12 -13.99
CA LEU A 421 -24.05 -2.00 -14.78
C LEU A 421 -25.17 -1.32 -13.98
N ILE A 422 -25.45 -1.79 -12.76
CA ILE A 422 -26.50 -1.19 -11.92
C ILE A 422 -26.16 0.26 -11.54
N SER A 423 -24.90 0.57 -11.20
CA SER A 423 -24.48 1.93 -10.82
C SER A 423 -24.76 2.99 -11.89
N THR A 424 -24.80 2.62 -13.17
CA THR A 424 -25.13 3.54 -14.27
C THR A 424 -26.63 3.86 -14.40
N ARG A 425 -27.52 3.06 -13.79
CA ARG A 425 -28.97 3.12 -14.03
C ARG A 425 -29.78 3.96 -13.03
N GLY A 426 -29.11 4.58 -12.03
CA GLY A 426 -29.73 5.49 -11.05
C GLY A 426 -30.52 4.78 -9.93
N HIS A 427 -30.66 5.43 -8.76
CA HIS A 427 -31.39 4.94 -7.56
C HIS A 427 -30.94 3.61 -6.92
N VAL A 428 -29.72 3.13 -7.21
CA VAL A 428 -29.17 1.86 -6.71
C VAL A 428 -28.99 1.83 -5.18
N SER A 429 -28.52 2.95 -4.62
CA SER A 429 -28.12 3.04 -3.21
C SER A 429 -29.22 2.71 -2.21
N LYS A 430 -30.50 2.87 -2.58
CA LYS A 430 -31.58 2.54 -1.65
C LYS A 430 -31.69 1.04 -1.35
N TYR A 431 -31.39 0.19 -2.33
CA TYR A 431 -31.68 -1.25 -2.24
C TYR A 431 -30.46 -2.15 -2.43
N MET A 432 -29.34 -1.61 -2.92
CA MET A 432 -28.10 -2.36 -3.18
C MET A 432 -26.90 -1.52 -2.76
N LEU A 433 -25.83 -2.19 -2.31
CA LEU A 433 -24.58 -1.53 -1.94
C LEU A 433 -23.82 -1.01 -3.16
N ASN A 434 -23.36 0.24 -3.10
CA ASN A 434 -22.36 0.75 -4.04
C ASN A 434 -20.98 0.13 -3.77
N MET A 435 -20.16 -0.01 -4.82
CA MET A 435 -18.76 -0.38 -4.65
C MET A 435 -17.96 0.81 -4.16
N LEU A 436 -17.08 0.56 -3.20
CA LEU A 436 -16.09 1.53 -2.76
C LEU A 436 -14.80 1.37 -3.60
N PRO A 437 -14.01 2.45 -3.74
CA PRO A 437 -12.72 2.38 -4.42
C PRO A 437 -11.84 1.30 -3.80
N SER A 438 -11.47 0.33 -4.65
CA SER A 438 -10.68 -0.84 -4.28
C SER A 438 -9.20 -0.59 -4.61
N PRO A 439 -8.27 -1.31 -3.95
CA PRO A 439 -6.84 -1.24 -4.29
C PRO A 439 -6.58 -1.81 -5.69
N SER A 440 -5.42 -1.48 -6.26
CA SER A 440 -5.02 -2.08 -7.54
C SER A 440 -4.85 -3.60 -7.39
N PRO A 441 -5.25 -4.41 -8.40
CA PRO A 441 -5.11 -5.86 -8.34
C PRO A 441 -3.66 -6.30 -8.05
N ASP A 442 -2.67 -5.68 -8.69
CA ASP A 442 -1.25 -6.03 -8.56
C ASP A 442 -0.67 -5.73 -7.17
N GLU A 443 -1.11 -4.64 -6.52
CA GLU A 443 -0.72 -4.34 -5.14
C GLU A 443 -1.39 -5.28 -4.16
N PHE A 444 -2.66 -5.62 -4.41
CA PHE A 444 -3.42 -6.50 -3.55
C PHE A 444 -2.90 -7.95 -3.59
N GLU A 445 -2.62 -8.49 -4.78
CA GLU A 445 -2.09 -9.86 -4.93
C GLU A 445 -0.75 -10.03 -4.20
N ARG A 446 0.12 -9.01 -4.24
CA ARG A 446 1.40 -9.02 -3.50
C ARG A 446 1.21 -8.97 -1.98
N ALA A 447 0.14 -8.33 -1.51
CA ALA A 447 -0.11 -8.12 -0.08
C ALA A 447 -0.90 -9.26 0.57
N VAL A 448 -1.83 -9.90 -0.15
CA VAL A 448 -2.78 -10.87 0.44
C VAL A 448 -2.09 -12.14 0.94
N GLY A 449 -0.93 -12.51 0.38
CA GLY A 449 -0.17 -13.69 0.78
C GLY A 449 0.30 -13.69 2.24
N SER A 450 0.41 -12.52 2.87
CA SER A 450 0.76 -12.40 4.29
C SER A 450 -0.44 -12.43 5.24
N LEU A 451 -1.67 -12.58 4.71
CA LEU A 451 -2.88 -12.56 5.53
C LEU A 451 -3.38 -13.96 5.86
N SER A 452 -3.84 -14.09 7.10
CA SER A 452 -4.57 -15.22 7.61
C SER A 452 -5.79 -14.73 8.40
N VAL A 453 -6.78 -15.60 8.59
CA VAL A 453 -7.96 -15.31 9.43
C VAL A 453 -8.18 -16.41 10.46
N ASN A 454 -8.96 -16.07 11.49
CA ASN A 454 -9.31 -16.95 12.60
C ASN A 454 -8.09 -17.54 13.33
N ASN A 455 -7.18 -16.68 13.79
CA ASN A 455 -5.94 -17.06 14.49
C ASN A 455 -5.07 -18.02 13.65
N ASP A 456 -4.71 -17.59 12.43
CA ASP A 456 -3.83 -18.33 11.51
C ASP A 456 -4.36 -19.67 10.97
N GLN A 457 -5.64 -19.99 11.18
CA GLN A 457 -6.24 -21.24 10.71
C GLN A 457 -6.52 -21.28 9.22
N LEU A 458 -6.74 -20.13 8.58
CA LEU A 458 -7.04 -20.03 7.16
C LEU A 458 -6.17 -18.96 6.50
N SER A 459 -5.28 -19.38 5.60
CA SER A 459 -4.51 -18.46 4.75
C SER A 459 -5.41 -17.84 3.68
N LEU A 460 -5.21 -16.55 3.42
CA LEU A 460 -5.90 -15.83 2.34
C LEU A 460 -5.09 -15.77 1.04
N ALA A 461 -3.96 -16.45 0.94
CA ALA A 461 -3.08 -16.40 -0.24
C ALA A 461 -3.78 -16.79 -1.57
N ASP A 462 -4.77 -17.69 -1.51
CA ASP A 462 -5.55 -18.10 -2.68
C ASP A 462 -6.68 -17.11 -3.04
N PHE A 463 -6.98 -16.12 -2.19
CA PHE A 463 -8.07 -15.16 -2.39
C PHE A 463 -7.55 -13.87 -3.00
N LYS A 464 -7.11 -13.96 -4.26
CA LYS A 464 -6.35 -12.94 -4.98
C LYS A 464 -7.16 -11.73 -5.44
N HIS A 465 -8.47 -11.74 -5.25
CA HIS A 465 -9.35 -10.64 -5.66
C HIS A 465 -10.06 -10.04 -4.45
N VAL A 466 -10.27 -8.72 -4.45
CA VAL A 466 -10.95 -8.03 -3.35
C VAL A 466 -12.00 -7.07 -3.87
N LEU A 467 -13.15 -7.09 -3.21
CA LEU A 467 -14.20 -6.10 -3.35
C LEU A 467 -14.36 -5.34 -2.04
N VAL A 468 -14.31 -4.01 -2.11
CA VAL A 468 -14.53 -3.14 -0.94
C VAL A 468 -15.97 -2.62 -0.97
N LEU A 469 -16.72 -2.90 0.09
CA LEU A 469 -18.13 -2.54 0.25
C LEU A 469 -18.34 -1.73 1.53
N PRO A 470 -19.41 -0.91 1.63
CA PRO A 470 -19.83 -0.32 2.90
C PRO A 470 -20.03 -1.41 3.96
N ALA A 471 -19.59 -1.15 5.20
CA ALA A 471 -19.86 -2.08 6.29
C ALA A 471 -21.36 -2.13 6.60
N ALA A 472 -21.88 -3.34 6.72
CA ALA A 472 -23.23 -3.60 7.17
C ALA A 472 -23.25 -4.02 8.64
N ASP A 473 -24.39 -3.78 9.31
CA ASP A 473 -24.57 -4.14 10.71
C ASP A 473 -24.67 -5.66 10.87
N ARG A 474 -25.64 -6.27 10.17
CA ARG A 474 -25.99 -7.70 10.22
C ARG A 474 -26.68 -8.15 8.93
N SER A 475 -26.55 -9.42 8.58
CA SER A 475 -27.42 -10.07 7.58
C SER A 475 -28.83 -10.25 8.13
N LEU A 476 -29.81 -10.45 7.24
CA LEU A 476 -31.19 -10.75 7.62
C LEU A 476 -31.27 -12.05 8.43
N GLU A 477 -30.40 -13.01 8.15
CA GLU A 477 -30.26 -14.21 8.95
C GLU A 477 -29.86 -13.88 10.40
N ASP A 478 -28.81 -13.08 10.57
CA ASP A 478 -28.34 -12.67 11.89
C ASP A 478 -29.38 -11.82 12.63
N ILE A 479 -30.11 -10.95 11.93
CA ILE A 479 -31.23 -10.19 12.51
C ILE A 479 -32.30 -11.16 13.01
N PHE A 480 -32.71 -12.11 12.17
CA PHE A 480 -33.75 -13.08 12.52
C PHE A 480 -33.37 -13.91 13.75
N PHE A 481 -32.17 -14.50 13.75
CA PHE A 481 -31.75 -15.39 14.84
C PHE A 481 -31.36 -14.66 16.12
N LYS A 482 -30.66 -13.52 16.02
CA LYS A 482 -30.08 -12.84 17.19
C LYS A 482 -30.95 -11.71 17.73
N GLU A 483 -31.73 -11.02 16.88
CA GLU A 483 -32.60 -9.91 17.32
C GLU A 483 -34.05 -10.36 17.55
N ARG A 484 -34.48 -11.46 16.91
CA ARG A 484 -35.85 -11.99 16.99
C ARG A 484 -36.90 -10.89 16.72
N PRO A 485 -36.90 -10.34 15.49
CA PRO A 485 -37.75 -9.20 15.13
C PRO A 485 -39.24 -9.51 15.32
N SER A 486 -40.03 -8.48 15.63
CA SER A 486 -41.48 -8.60 15.68
C SER A 486 -42.08 -8.86 14.29
N ALA A 487 -43.29 -9.41 14.22
CA ALA A 487 -44.00 -9.66 12.96
C ALA A 487 -44.08 -8.40 12.07
N ASN A 488 -44.33 -7.23 12.67
CA ASN A 488 -44.36 -5.96 11.94
C ASN A 488 -43.00 -5.59 11.33
N LEU A 489 -41.89 -5.86 12.03
CA LEU A 489 -40.55 -5.63 11.49
C LEU A 489 -40.24 -6.64 10.38
N ILE A 490 -40.62 -7.91 10.53
CA ILE A 490 -40.47 -8.92 9.47
C ILE A 490 -41.21 -8.48 8.20
N ARG A 491 -42.45 -7.97 8.33
CA ARG A 491 -43.21 -7.42 7.20
C ARG A 491 -42.43 -6.32 6.47
N PHE A 492 -41.89 -5.34 7.19
CA PHE A 492 -41.08 -4.28 6.59
C PHE A 492 -39.81 -4.80 5.91
N LEU A 493 -39.09 -5.74 6.54
CA LEU A 493 -37.87 -6.32 5.95
C LEU A 493 -38.18 -7.09 4.66
N LEU A 494 -39.28 -7.84 4.63
CA LEU A 494 -39.76 -8.53 3.43
C LEU A 494 -40.20 -7.56 2.33
N GLU A 495 -40.84 -6.46 2.70
CA GLU A 495 -41.23 -5.39 1.77
C GLU A 495 -40.00 -4.75 1.10
N GLU A 496 -38.97 -4.43 1.88
CA GLU A 496 -37.70 -3.92 1.36
C GLU A 496 -36.99 -4.94 0.45
N ALA A 497 -36.98 -6.22 0.83
CA ALA A 497 -36.42 -7.29 0.01
C ALA A 497 -37.14 -7.45 -1.34
N ALA A 498 -38.48 -7.45 -1.33
CA ALA A 498 -39.29 -7.53 -2.55
C ALA A 498 -39.09 -6.30 -3.45
N HIS A 499 -38.96 -5.10 -2.87
CA HIS A 499 -38.62 -3.90 -3.64
C HIS A 499 -37.22 -3.95 -4.26
N ALA A 500 -36.22 -4.50 -3.55
CA ALA A 500 -34.87 -4.67 -4.09
C ALA A 500 -34.87 -5.61 -5.31
N LEU A 501 -35.57 -6.74 -5.22
CA LEU A 501 -35.73 -7.67 -6.34
C LEU A 501 -36.50 -7.04 -7.50
N ARG A 502 -37.57 -6.27 -7.22
CA ARG A 502 -38.36 -5.60 -8.26
C ARG A 502 -37.51 -4.62 -9.05
N LEU A 503 -36.64 -3.87 -8.36
CA LEU A 503 -35.71 -2.97 -9.01
C LEU A 503 -34.72 -3.72 -9.90
N LEU A 504 -34.14 -4.83 -9.41
CA LEU A 504 -33.20 -5.65 -10.18
C LEU A 504 -33.88 -6.27 -11.43
N HIS A 505 -35.10 -6.77 -11.28
CA HIS A 505 -35.90 -7.34 -12.38
C HIS A 505 -36.29 -6.28 -13.41
N SER A 506 -36.53 -5.03 -13.00
CA SER A 506 -36.80 -3.91 -13.92
C SER A 506 -35.64 -3.61 -14.87
N TRP A 507 -34.46 -4.14 -14.58
CA TRP A 507 -33.25 -4.02 -15.37
C TRP A 507 -32.95 -5.25 -16.22
N ASP A 508 -33.89 -6.20 -16.29
CA ASP A 508 -33.72 -7.50 -16.92
C ASP A 508 -32.57 -8.32 -16.30
N ILE A 509 -32.41 -8.22 -14.97
CA ILE A 509 -31.41 -8.98 -14.22
C ILE A 509 -32.13 -9.80 -13.14
N MET A 510 -31.86 -11.09 -13.10
CA MET A 510 -32.20 -12.00 -12.02
C MET A 510 -31.07 -12.01 -10.99
N HIS A 511 -31.39 -12.12 -9.71
CA HIS A 511 -30.41 -12.33 -8.64
C HIS A 511 -29.82 -13.75 -8.65
N GLY A 512 -30.68 -14.79 -8.68
CA GLY A 512 -30.28 -16.19 -8.86
C GLY A 512 -29.88 -16.93 -7.58
N ASP A 513 -29.64 -16.21 -6.48
CA ASP A 513 -29.34 -16.78 -5.16
C ASP A 513 -30.01 -16.01 -4.00
N VAL A 514 -31.33 -15.79 -4.09
CA VAL A 514 -32.07 -15.01 -3.07
C VAL A 514 -32.19 -15.80 -1.76
N LYS A 515 -31.60 -15.27 -0.69
CA LYS A 515 -31.58 -15.91 0.64
C LYS A 515 -31.29 -14.89 1.76
N LYS A 516 -31.56 -15.28 3.02
CA LYS A 516 -31.38 -14.40 4.20
C LYS A 516 -29.96 -13.85 4.34
N LEU A 517 -28.93 -14.61 3.94
CA LEU A 517 -27.53 -14.15 4.00
C LEU A 517 -27.21 -13.03 3.00
N ASN A 518 -27.95 -12.98 1.89
CA ASN A 518 -27.72 -12.01 0.80
C ASN A 518 -28.49 -10.70 0.97
N PHE A 519 -29.15 -10.52 2.12
CA PHE A 519 -29.72 -9.25 2.54
C PHE A 519 -29.01 -8.76 3.81
N VAL A 520 -28.51 -7.53 3.79
CA VAL A 520 -27.80 -6.94 4.93
C VAL A 520 -28.39 -5.59 5.31
N ARG A 521 -28.44 -5.29 6.62
CA ARG A 521 -28.93 -4.01 7.12
C ARG A 521 -27.80 -3.00 7.21
N VAL A 522 -27.97 -1.86 6.57
CA VAL A 522 -27.02 -0.73 6.55
C VAL A 522 -27.81 0.53 6.87
N LYS A 523 -27.44 1.23 7.96
CA LYS A 523 -28.13 2.46 8.40
C LYS A 523 -29.67 2.31 8.47
N HIS A 524 -30.13 1.19 9.04
CA HIS A 524 -31.55 0.82 9.19
C HIS A 524 -32.32 0.46 7.92
N GLN A 525 -31.67 0.32 6.77
CA GLN A 525 -32.30 -0.16 5.53
C GLN A 525 -31.73 -1.50 5.11
N LEU A 526 -32.58 -2.40 4.63
CA LEU A 526 -32.16 -3.68 4.08
C LEU A 526 -31.67 -3.55 2.63
N LYS A 527 -30.51 -4.13 2.34
CA LYS A 527 -29.85 -4.04 1.03
C LYS A 527 -29.44 -5.41 0.53
N LEU A 528 -29.67 -5.64 -0.76
CA LEU A 528 -29.29 -6.84 -1.48
C LEU A 528 -27.79 -6.82 -1.81
N ILE A 529 -27.12 -7.94 -1.57
CA ILE A 529 -25.70 -8.17 -1.83
C ILE A 529 -25.50 -9.50 -2.56
N ASP A 530 -24.28 -9.77 -3.00
CA ASP A 530 -23.86 -11.03 -3.64
C ASP A 530 -24.50 -11.27 -5.02
N LEU A 531 -24.04 -10.49 -6.00
CA LEU A 531 -24.52 -10.46 -7.38
C LEU A 531 -23.70 -11.38 -8.33
N ASP A 532 -22.85 -12.26 -7.81
CA ASP A 532 -22.04 -13.16 -8.63
C ASP A 532 -22.85 -14.33 -9.23
N ALA A 533 -24.01 -14.64 -8.65
CA ALA A 533 -25.03 -15.50 -9.25
C ALA A 533 -25.94 -14.75 -10.24
N ALA A 534 -25.92 -13.41 -10.24
CA ALA A 534 -26.86 -12.61 -11.01
C ALA A 534 -26.73 -12.86 -12.51
N THR A 535 -27.85 -12.94 -13.20
CA THR A 535 -27.90 -13.39 -14.60
C THR A 535 -28.87 -12.51 -15.37
N VAL A 536 -28.50 -12.10 -16.59
CA VAL A 536 -29.39 -11.34 -17.46
C VAL A 536 -30.57 -12.22 -17.85
N MET A 537 -31.79 -11.70 -17.74
CA MET A 537 -33.01 -12.43 -18.10
C MET A 537 -32.92 -12.95 -19.54
N ASN A 538 -33.54 -14.09 -19.81
CA ASN A 538 -33.48 -14.77 -21.11
C ASN A 538 -32.10 -15.34 -21.50
N THR A 539 -31.13 -15.38 -20.58
CA THR A 539 -29.86 -16.11 -20.76
C THR A 539 -29.80 -17.35 -19.87
N LEU A 540 -28.86 -18.26 -20.11
CA LEU A 540 -28.75 -19.51 -19.34
C LEU A 540 -28.30 -19.25 -17.91
N MET A 541 -28.89 -19.97 -16.95
CA MET A 541 -28.56 -19.89 -15.53
C MET A 541 -28.14 -21.23 -14.94
N GLY A 542 -27.58 -21.20 -13.72
CA GLY A 542 -27.10 -22.38 -13.01
C GLY A 542 -25.58 -22.54 -13.01
N SER A 543 -24.81 -21.49 -13.32
CA SER A 543 -23.36 -21.48 -13.11
C SER A 543 -22.97 -21.37 -11.63
N LYS A 544 -23.84 -20.78 -10.81
CA LYS A 544 -23.69 -20.63 -9.35
C LYS A 544 -25.08 -20.61 -8.71
N PHE A 545 -25.23 -21.29 -7.57
CA PHE A 545 -26.51 -21.43 -6.86
C PHE A 545 -26.33 -22.01 -5.46
N SER A 546 -27.25 -21.73 -4.54
CA SER A 546 -27.55 -22.54 -3.36
C SER A 546 -28.78 -23.41 -3.61
N SER A 547 -28.62 -24.74 -3.56
CA SER A 547 -29.74 -25.63 -3.95
C SER A 547 -30.94 -25.55 -3.00
N GLY A 548 -30.76 -25.09 -1.75
CA GLY A 548 -31.82 -24.95 -0.76
C GLY A 548 -32.93 -23.95 -1.12
N VAL A 549 -32.65 -22.99 -2.00
CA VAL A 549 -33.61 -21.95 -2.41
C VAL A 549 -34.12 -22.15 -3.84
N LEU A 550 -33.67 -23.21 -4.52
CA LEU A 550 -34.05 -23.45 -5.92
C LEU A 550 -35.47 -24.02 -6.04
N PRO A 551 -36.20 -23.65 -7.10
CA PRO A 551 -37.51 -24.19 -7.39
C PRO A 551 -37.47 -25.59 -8.05
N PRO A 552 -38.58 -26.34 -8.07
CA PRO A 552 -38.61 -27.74 -8.53
C PRO A 552 -38.17 -27.94 -10.00
N GLU A 553 -38.37 -26.93 -10.85
CA GLU A 553 -37.96 -26.95 -12.26
C GLU A 553 -36.44 -26.89 -12.45
N MET A 554 -35.68 -26.44 -11.45
CA MET A 554 -34.21 -26.43 -11.44
C MET A 554 -33.61 -27.80 -11.10
N PHE A 555 -34.42 -28.77 -10.71
CA PHE A 555 -33.96 -30.14 -10.46
C PHE A 555 -34.33 -31.06 -11.62
N HIS A 556 -33.49 -32.03 -11.90
CA HIS A 556 -33.72 -33.08 -12.88
C HIS A 556 -33.46 -34.46 -12.26
N HIS A 557 -34.34 -35.42 -12.55
CA HIS A 557 -34.19 -36.80 -12.14
C HIS A 557 -33.65 -37.59 -13.32
N LEU A 558 -32.47 -38.18 -13.16
CA LEU A 558 -31.81 -39.04 -14.14
C LEU A 558 -32.56 -40.38 -14.17
N GLU A 559 -33.38 -40.57 -15.19
CA GLU A 559 -34.30 -41.71 -15.31
C GLU A 559 -33.57 -43.00 -15.73
N THR A 560 -32.46 -42.86 -16.46
CA THR A 560 -31.71 -43.99 -17.05
C THR A 560 -30.24 -44.01 -16.62
N ASP A 561 -29.64 -45.20 -16.66
CA ASP A 561 -28.19 -45.36 -16.45
C ASP A 561 -27.37 -44.65 -17.54
N ASP A 562 -27.93 -44.48 -18.73
CA ASP A 562 -27.32 -43.73 -19.83
C ASP A 562 -27.26 -42.23 -19.51
N GLU A 563 -28.36 -41.62 -19.06
CA GLU A 563 -28.37 -40.22 -18.61
C GLU A 563 -27.41 -39.99 -17.44
N ARG A 564 -27.37 -40.93 -16.50
CA ARG A 564 -26.42 -40.88 -15.39
C ARG A 564 -24.97 -40.96 -15.86
N SER A 565 -24.68 -41.84 -16.80
CA SER A 565 -23.33 -41.98 -17.38
C SER A 565 -22.94 -40.74 -18.17
N GLN A 566 -23.88 -40.17 -18.94
CA GLN A 566 -23.71 -38.92 -19.68
C GLN A 566 -23.40 -37.75 -18.73
N TYR A 567 -24.19 -37.60 -17.66
CA TYR A 567 -23.94 -36.57 -16.64
C TYR A 567 -22.56 -36.72 -15.98
N MET A 568 -22.22 -37.95 -15.56
CA MET A 568 -20.93 -38.21 -14.94
C MET A 568 -19.76 -37.97 -15.88
N ALA A 569 -19.92 -38.26 -17.17
CA ALA A 569 -18.91 -37.98 -18.20
C ALA A 569 -18.71 -36.48 -18.42
N TYR A 570 -19.80 -35.70 -18.48
CA TYR A 570 -19.74 -34.25 -18.65
C TYR A 570 -18.95 -33.55 -17.52
N TRP A 571 -19.10 -34.05 -16.29
CA TRP A 571 -18.45 -33.52 -15.09
C TRP A 571 -17.18 -34.25 -14.65
N ALA A 572 -16.69 -35.23 -15.43
CA ALA A 572 -15.60 -36.11 -15.02
C ALA A 572 -14.30 -35.35 -14.66
N ASP A 573 -14.01 -34.27 -15.38
CA ASP A 573 -12.80 -33.47 -15.21
C ASP A 573 -12.97 -32.31 -14.20
N ASP A 574 -14.20 -32.04 -13.74
CA ASP A 574 -14.48 -30.92 -12.84
C ASP A 574 -14.42 -31.34 -11.36
N ILE A 575 -13.19 -31.53 -10.89
CA ILE A 575 -12.91 -31.94 -9.51
C ILE A 575 -13.34 -30.86 -8.49
N ARG A 576 -13.53 -29.61 -8.93
CA ARG A 576 -13.74 -28.41 -8.10
C ARG A 576 -15.08 -28.39 -7.35
N ILE A 577 -16.11 -29.02 -7.93
CA ILE A 577 -17.50 -28.99 -7.43
C ILE A 577 -18.10 -30.40 -7.29
N ARG A 578 -17.23 -31.41 -7.23
CA ARG A 578 -17.58 -32.83 -7.31
C ARG A 578 -18.63 -33.28 -6.28
N ASP A 579 -18.58 -32.76 -5.07
CA ASP A 579 -19.55 -33.11 -4.01
C ASP A 579 -20.91 -32.40 -4.15
N LYS A 580 -20.90 -31.18 -4.70
CA LYS A 580 -22.12 -30.39 -4.96
C LYS A 580 -22.87 -30.92 -6.19
N LEU A 581 -22.14 -31.38 -7.20
CA LEU A 581 -22.70 -31.91 -8.44
C LEU A 581 -23.02 -33.40 -8.41
N ARG A 582 -22.59 -34.13 -7.38
CA ARG A 582 -22.84 -35.57 -7.28
C ARG A 582 -24.36 -35.83 -7.26
N PRO A 583 -24.89 -36.72 -8.12
CA PRO A 583 -26.30 -37.10 -8.07
C PRO A 583 -26.68 -37.69 -6.71
N ARG A 584 -27.76 -37.16 -6.13
CA ARG A 584 -28.33 -37.62 -4.85
C ARG A 584 -29.68 -38.23 -5.16
N SER A 585 -29.85 -39.54 -4.92
CA SER A 585 -31.06 -40.27 -5.33
C SER A 585 -31.41 -40.11 -6.81
N ASN A 586 -30.39 -40.15 -7.69
CA ASN A 586 -30.49 -39.85 -9.13
C ASN A 586 -31.02 -38.44 -9.46
N ILE A 587 -31.09 -37.52 -8.49
CA ILE A 587 -31.47 -36.14 -8.72
C ILE A 587 -30.23 -35.27 -8.77
N VAL A 588 -30.23 -34.36 -9.74
CA VAL A 588 -29.18 -33.35 -9.97
C VAL A 588 -29.83 -31.98 -10.14
N VAL A 589 -29.06 -30.93 -9.83
CA VAL A 589 -29.44 -29.56 -10.19
C VAL A 589 -29.09 -29.34 -11.66
N LYS A 590 -29.98 -28.68 -12.40
CA LYS A 590 -29.74 -28.25 -13.77
C LYS A 590 -28.70 -27.12 -13.77
N CYS A 591 -27.50 -27.44 -14.22
CA CYS A 591 -26.35 -26.53 -14.25
C CYS A 591 -25.46 -26.84 -15.46
N PHE A 592 -24.44 -26.01 -15.71
CA PHE A 592 -23.55 -26.17 -16.86
C PHE A 592 -22.13 -25.68 -16.56
N ARG A 593 -21.13 -26.13 -17.35
CA ARG A 593 -19.73 -25.70 -17.21
C ARG A 593 -19.56 -24.26 -17.71
N GLN A 594 -18.91 -23.44 -16.88
CA GLN A 594 -18.71 -22.02 -17.13
C GLN A 594 -17.46 -21.72 -17.98
N ASP A 595 -16.48 -22.62 -18.01
CA ASP A 595 -15.21 -22.44 -18.74
C ASP A 595 -15.50 -22.29 -20.25
N GLY A 596 -15.07 -21.17 -20.82
CA GLY A 596 -15.54 -20.62 -22.09
C GLY A 596 -15.46 -21.55 -23.30
N ASP A 597 -16.57 -22.23 -23.58
CA ASP A 597 -17.03 -22.66 -24.91
C ASP A 597 -18.44 -23.25 -24.80
N TYR A 598 -19.40 -22.53 -24.17
CA TYR A 598 -20.82 -22.91 -24.29
C TYR A 598 -21.31 -22.57 -25.71
N ASN A 599 -20.80 -23.30 -26.70
CA ASN A 599 -21.46 -23.43 -27.99
C ASN A 599 -22.75 -24.20 -27.78
N GLN A 600 -23.77 -23.98 -28.62
CA GLN A 600 -25.05 -24.68 -28.56
C GLN A 600 -24.89 -26.23 -28.53
N ASP A 601 -23.73 -26.76 -28.93
CA ASP A 601 -23.33 -28.15 -28.83
C ASP A 601 -23.15 -28.67 -27.38
N ALA A 602 -22.82 -27.81 -26.41
CA ALA A 602 -22.66 -28.21 -25.00
C ALA A 602 -23.99 -28.56 -24.31
N ALA A 603 -25.11 -27.99 -24.77
CA ALA A 603 -26.45 -28.36 -24.31
C ALA A 603 -26.83 -29.79 -24.73
N ALA A 604 -26.28 -30.29 -25.84
CA ALA A 604 -26.49 -31.67 -26.29
C ALA A 604 -25.73 -32.69 -25.44
N LEU A 605 -24.74 -32.26 -24.65
CA LEU A 605 -23.93 -33.14 -23.80
C LEU A 605 -24.54 -33.36 -22.42
N LEU A 606 -25.51 -32.56 -22.00
CA LEU A 606 -26.23 -32.74 -20.74
C LEU A 606 -27.48 -33.60 -20.94
N PRO A 607 -27.90 -34.40 -19.93
CA PRO A 607 -29.13 -35.20 -20.02
C PRO A 607 -30.42 -34.37 -19.84
N TYR A 608 -30.29 -33.05 -19.69
CA TYR A 608 -31.41 -32.15 -19.46
C TYR A 608 -31.26 -30.85 -20.25
N ALA A 609 -32.40 -30.23 -20.56
CA ALA A 609 -32.42 -28.88 -21.10
C ALA A 609 -31.97 -27.86 -20.03
N PRO A 610 -31.01 -26.97 -20.35
CA PRO A 610 -30.65 -25.85 -19.50
C PRO A 610 -31.85 -24.95 -19.17
N VAL A 611 -31.81 -24.33 -18.00
CA VAL A 611 -32.85 -23.38 -17.58
C VAL A 611 -32.41 -21.96 -17.95
N VAL A 612 -33.38 -21.17 -18.39
CA VAL A 612 -33.20 -19.76 -18.73
C VAL A 612 -33.57 -18.91 -17.51
N ALA A 613 -32.79 -17.87 -17.25
CA ALA A 613 -33.07 -16.90 -16.20
C ALA A 613 -34.42 -16.21 -16.42
N SER A 614 -35.31 -16.34 -15.44
CA SER A 614 -36.63 -15.70 -15.38
C SER A 614 -37.00 -15.21 -13.96
N PRO A 615 -37.81 -14.14 -13.79
CA PRO A 615 -38.18 -13.59 -12.48
C PRO A 615 -38.73 -14.62 -11.48
N GLU A 616 -39.42 -15.64 -11.99
CA GLU A 616 -40.14 -16.66 -11.24
C GLU A 616 -39.23 -17.47 -10.32
N ILE A 617 -37.94 -17.57 -10.64
CA ILE A 617 -36.96 -18.31 -9.83
C ILE A 617 -36.59 -17.53 -8.58
N ASP A 618 -36.36 -16.21 -8.70
CA ASP A 618 -36.16 -15.33 -7.55
C ASP A 618 -37.44 -15.23 -6.70
N ILE A 619 -38.62 -15.25 -7.33
CA ILE A 619 -39.92 -15.24 -6.63
C ILE A 619 -40.09 -16.49 -5.77
N TRP A 620 -39.75 -17.68 -6.29
CA TRP A 620 -39.77 -18.89 -5.47
C TRP A 620 -38.80 -18.79 -4.29
N ALA A 621 -37.57 -18.35 -4.53
CA ALA A 621 -36.56 -18.20 -3.49
C ALA A 621 -36.98 -17.16 -2.42
N LEU A 622 -37.66 -16.08 -2.81
CA LEU A 622 -38.33 -15.15 -1.90
C LEU A 622 -39.41 -15.85 -1.07
N GLY A 623 -40.21 -16.73 -1.67
CA GLY A 623 -41.19 -17.56 -0.95
C GLY A 623 -40.56 -18.52 0.06
N VAL A 624 -39.43 -19.14 -0.28
CA VAL A 624 -38.66 -19.99 0.64
C VAL A 624 -38.19 -19.17 1.85
N MET A 625 -37.70 -17.95 1.59
CA MET A 625 -37.28 -17.02 2.64
C MET A 625 -38.45 -16.55 3.51
N MET A 626 -39.61 -16.22 2.91
CA MET A 626 -40.84 -15.87 3.64
C MET A 626 -41.29 -17.00 4.56
N PHE A 627 -41.36 -18.23 4.03
CA PHE A 627 -41.71 -19.41 4.81
C PHE A 627 -40.78 -19.59 6.01
N GLN A 628 -39.47 -19.45 5.81
CA GLN A 628 -38.48 -19.54 6.89
C GLN A 628 -38.65 -18.45 7.95
N LEU A 629 -38.90 -17.21 7.56
CA LEU A 629 -39.04 -16.08 8.49
C LEU A 629 -40.33 -16.16 9.32
N TRP A 630 -41.39 -16.76 8.78
CA TRP A 630 -42.67 -16.87 9.48
C TRP A 630 -42.80 -18.15 10.31
N SER A 631 -42.32 -19.29 9.79
CA SER A 631 -42.38 -20.57 10.50
C SER A 631 -41.20 -20.83 11.44
N GLY A 632 -40.03 -20.23 11.16
CA GLY A 632 -38.78 -20.61 11.79
C GLY A 632 -38.20 -21.94 11.27
N GLU A 633 -38.83 -22.58 10.29
CA GLU A 633 -38.39 -23.84 9.68
C GLU A 633 -37.98 -23.67 8.22
N GLU A 634 -37.08 -24.53 7.76
CA GLU A 634 -36.75 -24.61 6.34
C GLU A 634 -37.86 -25.32 5.54
N LEU A 635 -38.14 -24.82 4.34
CA LEU A 635 -39.07 -25.48 3.42
C LEU A 635 -38.55 -26.88 3.06
N VAL A 636 -37.24 -26.96 2.82
CA VAL A 636 -36.47 -28.18 2.56
C VAL A 636 -35.16 -28.07 3.37
N ALA A 637 -34.78 -29.11 4.11
CA ALA A 637 -33.62 -29.03 5.00
C ALA A 637 -32.28 -28.95 4.25
N THR A 638 -31.41 -28.04 4.67
CA THR A 638 -30.10 -27.76 4.05
C THR A 638 -28.91 -28.10 4.94
N ASP A 639 -27.71 -28.18 4.35
CA ASP A 639 -26.44 -28.29 5.07
C ASP A 639 -25.81 -26.91 5.36
N ILE A 640 -24.59 -26.91 5.92
CA ILE A 640 -23.88 -25.66 6.25
C ILE A 640 -23.54 -24.78 5.04
N ASN A 641 -23.63 -25.30 3.81
CA ASN A 641 -23.43 -24.56 2.56
C ASN A 641 -24.77 -24.19 1.90
N GLU A 642 -25.88 -24.33 2.63
CA GLU A 642 -27.25 -24.10 2.14
C GLU A 642 -27.64 -25.00 0.96
N ASP A 643 -27.03 -26.18 0.88
CA ASP A 643 -27.36 -27.18 -0.13
C ASP A 643 -28.33 -28.23 0.41
N VAL A 644 -29.30 -28.64 -0.42
CA VAL A 644 -30.35 -29.59 -0.03
C VAL A 644 -29.72 -30.91 0.40
N THR A 645 -30.04 -31.34 1.62
CA THR A 645 -29.51 -32.59 2.17
C THR A 645 -29.97 -33.81 1.34
N SER A 646 -29.14 -34.86 1.31
CA SER A 646 -29.43 -36.08 0.51
C SER A 646 -30.79 -36.72 0.85
N GLY A 647 -31.27 -36.58 2.09
CA GLY A 647 -32.57 -37.11 2.51
C GLY A 647 -33.78 -36.29 2.07
N GLN A 648 -33.57 -35.05 1.63
CA GLN A 648 -34.63 -34.10 1.26
C GLN A 648 -34.64 -33.74 -0.24
N ILE A 649 -33.65 -34.20 -1.01
CA ILE A 649 -33.52 -33.89 -2.44
C ILE A 649 -34.72 -34.36 -3.28
N GLN A 650 -35.37 -35.47 -2.88
CA GLN A 650 -36.60 -35.93 -3.54
C GLN A 650 -37.76 -34.96 -3.31
N LEU A 651 -37.88 -34.41 -2.10
CA LEU A 651 -38.91 -33.42 -1.78
C LEU A 651 -38.70 -32.14 -2.61
N ALA A 652 -37.45 -31.67 -2.72
CA ALA A 652 -37.12 -30.50 -3.53
C ALA A 652 -37.52 -30.67 -5.01
N LYS A 653 -37.37 -31.87 -5.57
CA LYS A 653 -37.71 -32.15 -6.97
C LYS A 653 -39.20 -32.40 -7.21
N PHE A 654 -39.86 -33.14 -6.32
CA PHE A 654 -41.18 -33.72 -6.57
C PHE A 654 -42.30 -33.03 -5.77
N TRP A 655 -42.18 -31.73 -5.50
CA TRP A 655 -43.29 -30.94 -4.98
C TRP A 655 -44.51 -31.07 -5.88
N THR A 656 -45.65 -31.47 -5.30
CA THR A 656 -46.98 -31.28 -5.91
C THR A 656 -47.67 -30.09 -5.25
N PRO A 657 -48.65 -29.44 -5.92
CA PRO A 657 -49.41 -28.36 -5.32
C PRO A 657 -50.04 -28.74 -3.97
N GLU A 658 -50.51 -29.98 -3.83
CA GLU A 658 -51.13 -30.50 -2.61
C GLU A 658 -50.11 -30.69 -1.49
N LEU A 659 -48.95 -31.28 -1.78
CA LEU A 659 -47.88 -31.48 -0.81
C LEU A 659 -47.33 -30.15 -0.30
N LEU A 660 -47.10 -29.20 -1.20
CA LEU A 660 -46.57 -27.89 -0.86
C LEU A 660 -47.57 -27.09 -0.02
N LYS A 661 -48.85 -27.08 -0.43
CA LYS A 661 -49.93 -26.44 0.33
C LYS A 661 -50.12 -27.07 1.71
N ALA A 662 -49.99 -28.39 1.83
CA ALA A 662 -50.03 -29.09 3.11
C ALA A 662 -48.84 -28.71 3.99
N ARG A 663 -47.61 -28.63 3.44
CA ARG A 663 -46.42 -28.18 4.17
C ARG A 663 -46.58 -26.75 4.69
N ILE A 664 -47.08 -25.83 3.86
CA ILE A 664 -47.31 -24.42 4.25
C ILE A 664 -48.33 -24.33 5.39
N ARG A 665 -49.51 -24.96 5.24
CA ARG A 665 -50.59 -24.97 6.25
C ARG A 665 -50.23 -25.63 7.57
N LEU A 666 -49.23 -26.51 7.58
CA LEU A 666 -48.77 -27.17 8.80
C LEU A 666 -47.95 -26.24 9.70
N HIS A 667 -47.35 -25.16 9.15
CA HIS A 667 -46.41 -24.31 9.88
C HIS A 667 -46.81 -22.83 9.93
N ILE A 668 -47.81 -22.42 9.15
CA ILE A 668 -48.27 -21.04 9.07
C ILE A 668 -49.77 -21.02 9.42
N ASP A 669 -50.13 -20.23 10.43
CA ASP A 669 -51.51 -20.11 10.91
C ASP A 669 -52.22 -18.84 10.42
N ASP A 670 -51.46 -17.81 10.05
CA ASP A 670 -51.98 -16.50 9.64
C ASP A 670 -52.57 -16.55 8.22
N GLU A 671 -53.82 -16.09 8.04
CA GLU A 671 -54.55 -16.24 6.78
C GLU A 671 -53.92 -15.44 5.62
N ASP A 672 -53.42 -14.23 5.88
CA ASP A 672 -52.78 -13.40 4.87
C ASP A 672 -51.42 -13.98 4.44
N GLN A 673 -50.64 -14.50 5.40
CA GLN A 673 -49.39 -15.21 5.10
C GLN A 673 -49.63 -16.50 4.31
N LEU A 674 -50.68 -17.25 4.65
CA LEU A 674 -51.06 -18.47 3.93
C LEU A 674 -51.47 -18.19 2.49
N ASP A 675 -52.32 -17.17 2.28
CA ASP A 675 -52.76 -16.78 0.94
C ASP A 675 -51.56 -16.32 0.11
N LEU A 676 -50.74 -15.43 0.66
CA LEU A 676 -49.56 -14.92 -0.02
C LEU A 676 -48.57 -16.04 -0.40
N LEU A 677 -48.18 -16.90 0.54
CA LEU A 677 -47.26 -18.00 0.24
C LEU A 677 -47.83 -18.97 -0.79
N SER A 678 -49.13 -19.21 -0.81
CA SER A 678 -49.75 -20.11 -1.77
C SER A 678 -49.64 -19.63 -3.22
N HIS A 679 -49.50 -18.31 -3.43
CA HIS A 679 -49.32 -17.70 -4.73
C HIS A 679 -47.83 -17.44 -5.09
N VAL A 680 -46.97 -17.30 -4.08
CA VAL A 680 -45.51 -17.13 -4.29
C VAL A 680 -44.82 -18.49 -4.49
N LEU A 681 -45.15 -19.49 -3.67
CA LEU A 681 -44.66 -20.86 -3.76
C LEU A 681 -45.61 -21.71 -4.61
N ALA A 682 -45.75 -21.36 -5.89
CA ALA A 682 -46.44 -22.20 -6.88
C ALA A 682 -45.45 -23.13 -7.60
N VAL A 683 -45.83 -24.40 -7.78
CA VAL A 683 -44.97 -25.41 -8.42
C VAL A 683 -44.71 -25.08 -9.88
N ASP A 684 -45.75 -24.73 -10.65
CA ASP A 684 -45.58 -24.20 -12.00
C ASP A 684 -45.10 -22.74 -11.92
N PRO A 685 -43.95 -22.39 -12.54
CA PRO A 685 -43.47 -21.01 -12.57
C PRO A 685 -44.49 -19.99 -13.07
N LYS A 686 -45.36 -20.38 -14.01
CA LYS A 686 -46.34 -19.47 -14.62
C LYS A 686 -47.47 -19.05 -13.67
N ASP A 687 -47.69 -19.85 -12.63
CA ASP A 687 -48.71 -19.59 -11.63
C ASP A 687 -48.18 -18.69 -10.50
N ARG A 688 -46.86 -18.42 -10.46
CA ARG A 688 -46.24 -17.56 -9.45
C ARG A 688 -46.62 -16.10 -9.69
N TRP A 689 -47.02 -15.41 -8.62
CA TRP A 689 -47.33 -13.99 -8.70
C TRP A 689 -46.11 -13.13 -9.03
N SER A 690 -46.35 -12.05 -9.77
CA SER A 690 -45.34 -11.01 -9.97
C SER A 690 -45.01 -10.28 -8.67
N LEU A 691 -43.81 -9.70 -8.58
CA LEU A 691 -43.41 -8.87 -7.43
C LEU A 691 -44.36 -7.67 -7.20
N GLU A 692 -44.97 -7.14 -8.25
CA GLU A 692 -45.96 -6.06 -8.14
C GLU A 692 -47.24 -6.56 -7.44
N SER A 693 -47.73 -7.74 -7.82
CA SER A 693 -48.89 -8.38 -7.18
C SER A 693 -48.59 -8.74 -5.72
N ILE A 694 -47.40 -9.25 -5.44
CA ILE A 694 -46.92 -9.57 -4.08
C ILE A 694 -46.95 -8.31 -3.20
N LEU A 695 -46.39 -7.20 -3.67
CA LEU A 695 -46.32 -5.93 -2.91
C LEU A 695 -47.69 -5.26 -2.70
N GLN A 696 -48.69 -5.58 -3.53
CA GLN A 696 -50.06 -5.06 -3.39
C GLN A 696 -50.94 -5.92 -2.45
N HIS A 697 -50.44 -7.06 -1.99
CA HIS A 697 -51.17 -7.97 -1.11
C HIS A 697 -51.53 -7.30 0.25
N PRO A 698 -52.69 -7.61 0.87
CA PRO A 698 -53.08 -7.09 2.18
C PRO A 698 -52.03 -7.26 3.28
N TYR A 699 -51.24 -8.34 3.22
CA TYR A 699 -50.11 -8.55 4.14
C TYR A 699 -49.15 -7.34 4.20
N PHE A 700 -48.85 -6.70 3.06
CA PHE A 700 -47.97 -5.53 3.00
C PHE A 700 -48.73 -4.20 3.17
N ASN A 701 -50.05 -4.22 2.96
CA ASN A 701 -50.96 -3.07 3.04
C ASN A 701 -52.10 -3.34 4.05
N PRO A 702 -51.78 -3.53 5.34
CA PRO A 702 -52.74 -3.96 6.37
C PRO A 702 -53.76 -2.90 6.80
#